data_AF-A0A7V8V6Z1-F1
#
_entry.id   AF-A0A7V8V6Z1-F1
#
_cell.length_a   1.000
_cell.length_b   1.000
_cell.length_c   1.000
_cell.angle_alpha   90.00
_cell.angle_beta   90.00
_cell.angle_gamma   90.00
#
_symmetry.space_group_name_H-M   'P 1'
#
loop_
_entity.id
_entity.type
_entity.pdbx_description
1 polymer ?
#
loop_
_entity_poly.entity_id
_entity_poly.type
_entity_poly.pdbx_seq_one_letter_code
_entity_poly.pdbx_strand_id
1 'polypeptide(L)'
;MANSPGPPQPRSHSIRWWMSRLAPIGTFLIAGVLLIVLLGLAQRIGWIGAGDASPSAGASGDSQQIYTCPMHPQIRQPGPGRCPICGMALVPASSGSADLDQFAITIEPAQRRLAQIKTAPVTSEPVSVTLETIGSIEIDESRQATLAAYIDGRVERLFADYTGVVVAKGDHLAVVYSPQLYAAQAEFLEVRNSVNRMENTSLASIREAQQKLLENSRQKLVELGMTAAQLDQLETSSKAESRLTIHAPMGGTVIEKLAEEGKYITAGEPIYRIANLSTVWLMLELYPEDASRVRFGQVVKAELTSRPGETLTGRVAFVDPRVDKKNRTVGVRVEFKNDQGQLRPGDYAVAKIEIPIGPQGEVYDEQLAGKWISPMHPQIIQDQPGSCPICGMDLVPTSRYGYTEQPVERTASIVIPRSALLMAGDNSVVYVETEPGRFEIRTVKIGPILKDKAVILKGVKPGEQVATSGNFLIDSQMQLAGKPSLIDPTRYEKKGNRNTPMEFDSIDISPIEGEEGGTLEAAYQAYFTIQNQLASDKKPSPDAALTLHNAAKQLATSMQLDDKTRERMQAIADHSEHLHHQSIDEARKQFKPISHAVLQLATSIRGSQAKQEFHQFFCPMVKEGEGDWLQANDRLLNPYYGSEMLRCGEHVRTIPPVMVSNMPPHEAHQHEPASGEEQ
;
A
#
# COMPACT_ATOMS: atom_id res chain seq x y z
N MET A 1 14.41 59.34 65.02
CA MET A 1 15.25 59.99 66.04
C MET A 1 16.48 59.11 66.30
N ALA A 2 17.64 59.66 65.96
CA ALA A 2 19.01 59.45 66.48
C ALA A 2 19.47 58.15 67.19
N ASN A 3 20.59 57.62 66.65
CA ASN A 3 21.91 57.36 67.28
C ASN A 3 22.46 55.92 67.44
N SER A 4 23.71 55.79 66.96
CA SER A 4 24.67 54.67 66.90
C SER A 4 25.19 54.17 68.26
N PRO A 5 25.92 53.02 68.29
CA PRO A 5 27.41 53.02 68.28
C PRO A 5 28.00 51.87 67.41
N GLY A 6 29.10 52.04 66.64
CA GLY A 6 30.52 51.98 67.06
C GLY A 6 31.19 50.64 66.62
N PRO A 7 32.32 50.60 65.88
CA PRO A 7 32.84 49.35 65.29
C PRO A 7 33.91 48.65 66.16
N PRO A 8 34.00 47.30 66.15
CA PRO A 8 35.13 46.59 66.76
C PRO A 8 36.26 46.26 65.76
N GLN A 9 37.50 46.30 66.26
CA GLN A 9 38.76 46.11 65.54
C GLN A 9 39.12 44.63 65.23
N PRO A 10 39.99 44.36 64.22
CA PRO A 10 40.39 43.01 63.83
C PRO A 10 41.55 42.43 64.68
N ARG A 11 41.46 41.14 65.02
CA ARG A 11 42.52 40.37 65.69
C ARG A 11 43.54 39.82 64.69
N SER A 12 44.82 40.05 64.98
CA SER A 12 45.99 39.56 64.22
C SER A 12 46.19 38.05 64.37
N HIS A 13 46.30 37.32 63.26
CA HIS A 13 46.75 35.92 63.26
C HIS A 13 48.27 35.83 63.03
N SER A 14 48.93 35.07 63.90
CA SER A 14 50.38 34.90 63.97
C SER A 14 51.01 34.18 62.77
N ILE A 15 52.23 34.57 62.44
CA ILE A 15 53.15 34.04 61.39
C ILE A 15 53.27 32.50 61.36
N ARG A 16 53.03 31.81 62.49
CA ARG A 16 53.03 30.34 62.57
C ARG A 16 51.94 29.65 61.73
N TRP A 17 50.81 30.31 61.47
CA TRP A 17 49.71 29.77 60.66
C TRP A 17 50.01 29.76 59.15
N TRP A 18 50.81 30.74 58.68
CA TRP A 18 51.21 30.81 57.27
C TRP A 18 52.30 29.79 56.93
N MET A 19 53.24 29.52 57.84
CA MET A 19 54.29 28.51 57.60
C MET A 19 53.75 27.07 57.54
N SER A 20 52.70 26.73 58.29
CA SER A 20 52.12 25.37 58.25
C SER A 20 51.29 25.07 56.99
N ARG A 21 50.92 26.09 56.21
CA ARG A 21 50.19 25.92 54.94
C ARG A 21 51.08 25.88 53.69
N LEU A 22 52.31 26.42 53.75
CA LEU A 22 53.24 26.46 52.62
C LEU A 22 54.24 25.29 52.57
N ALA A 23 54.47 24.61 53.70
CA ALA A 23 55.33 23.43 53.78
C ALA A 23 55.00 22.29 52.78
N PRO A 24 53.73 21.87 52.56
CA PRO A 24 53.43 20.77 51.64
C PRO A 24 53.59 21.14 50.15
N ILE A 25 53.50 22.43 49.82
CA ILE A 25 53.63 22.92 48.43
C ILE A 25 55.11 22.92 48.00
N GLY A 26 56.02 23.31 48.90
CA GLY A 26 57.46 23.26 48.66
C GLY A 26 57.98 21.83 48.46
N THR A 27 57.49 20.86 49.24
CA THR A 27 57.89 19.45 49.09
C THR A 27 57.40 18.83 47.79
N PHE A 28 56.22 19.24 47.28
CA PHE A 28 55.65 18.71 46.04
C PHE A 28 56.41 19.20 44.80
N LEU A 29 56.82 20.47 44.79
CA LEU A 29 57.63 21.03 43.70
C LEU A 29 59.04 20.44 43.66
N ILE A 30 59.67 20.23 44.82
CA ILE A 30 61.00 19.61 44.88
C ILE A 30 60.94 18.15 44.41
N ALA A 31 59.92 17.39 44.81
CA ALA A 31 59.73 16.01 44.35
C ALA A 31 59.50 15.91 42.83
N GLY A 32 58.72 16.83 42.25
CA GLY A 32 58.46 16.87 40.80
C GLY A 32 59.73 17.16 39.98
N VAL A 33 60.56 18.10 40.43
CA VAL A 33 61.83 18.42 39.76
C VAL A 33 62.82 17.25 39.86
N LEU A 34 62.90 16.59 41.02
CA LEU A 34 63.76 15.42 41.23
C LEU A 34 63.36 14.25 40.33
N LEU A 35 62.06 14.05 40.12
CA LEU A 35 61.53 13.00 39.23
C LEU A 35 61.91 13.25 37.76
N ILE A 36 61.80 14.48 37.28
CA ILE A 36 62.15 14.85 35.89
C ILE A 36 63.67 14.69 35.67
N VAL A 37 64.49 15.09 36.64
CA VAL A 37 65.95 14.94 36.57
C VAL A 37 66.35 13.45 36.58
N LEU A 38 65.69 12.63 37.42
CA LEU A 38 65.93 11.18 37.46
C LEU A 38 65.47 10.48 36.16
N LEU A 39 64.34 10.88 35.56
CA LEU A 39 63.90 10.36 34.26
C LEU A 39 64.87 10.75 33.13
N GLY A 40 65.37 11.98 33.15
CA GLY A 40 66.40 12.42 32.19
C GLY A 40 67.73 11.67 32.35
N LEU A 41 68.15 11.37 33.59
CA LEU A 41 69.32 10.53 33.84
C LEU A 41 69.08 9.06 33.42
N ALA A 42 67.88 8.51 33.65
CA ALA A 42 67.54 7.14 33.29
C ALA A 42 67.50 6.91 31.76
N GLN A 43 67.04 7.91 30.99
CA GLN A 43 67.12 7.89 29.52
C GLN A 43 68.57 8.00 29.03
N ARG A 44 69.41 8.83 29.67
CA ARG A 44 70.80 9.04 29.27
C ARG A 44 71.74 7.87 29.62
N ILE A 45 71.43 7.13 30.68
CA ILE A 45 72.18 5.93 31.11
C ILE A 45 71.69 4.67 30.36
N GLY A 46 70.69 4.80 29.47
CA GLY A 46 70.24 3.70 28.60
C GLY A 46 69.43 2.63 29.34
N TRP A 47 68.86 2.95 30.51
CA TRP A 47 68.09 2.00 31.31
C TRP A 47 66.61 1.91 30.88
N ILE A 48 66.14 2.91 30.12
CA ILE A 48 64.82 2.92 29.45
C ILE A 48 65.08 3.06 27.95
N GLY A 49 65.10 1.93 27.25
CA GLY A 49 65.17 1.88 25.79
C GLY A 49 63.76 2.03 25.19
N ALA A 50 63.60 2.96 24.25
CA ALA A 50 62.52 2.90 23.28
C ALA A 50 62.77 1.65 22.42
N GLY A 51 61.82 0.72 22.40
CA GLY A 51 61.96 -0.53 21.66
C GLY A 51 62.19 -0.27 20.17
N ASP A 52 63.33 -0.76 19.68
CA ASP A 52 63.60 -0.94 18.25
C ASP A 52 62.63 -1.99 17.70
N ALA A 53 61.55 -1.52 17.08
CA ALA A 53 60.81 -2.32 16.12
C ALA A 53 61.53 -2.20 14.76
N SER A 54 62.36 -3.20 14.45
CA SER A 54 62.81 -3.41 13.07
C SER A 54 61.59 -3.59 12.16
N PRO A 55 61.49 -2.87 11.02
CA PRO A 55 60.47 -3.17 10.04
C PRO A 55 60.87 -4.47 9.34
N SER A 56 60.10 -5.53 9.59
CA SER A 56 60.04 -6.66 8.69
C SER A 56 59.63 -6.16 7.32
N ALA A 57 60.42 -6.47 6.29
CA ALA A 57 60.05 -6.31 4.90
C ALA A 57 58.81 -7.16 4.59
N GLY A 58 57.64 -6.58 4.80
CA GLY A 58 56.36 -7.00 4.24
C GLY A 58 56.03 -6.04 3.12
N ALA A 59 55.79 -6.59 1.92
CA ALA A 59 55.51 -5.84 0.70
C ALA A 59 54.44 -4.75 0.93
N SER A 60 54.85 -3.49 0.82
CA SER A 60 53.95 -2.36 0.72
C SER A 60 53.19 -2.45 -0.61
N GLY A 61 51.94 -2.90 -0.54
CA GLY A 61 50.94 -2.52 -1.53
C GLY A 61 50.72 -1.02 -1.41
N ASP A 62 51.14 -0.29 -2.44
CA ASP A 62 51.04 1.16 -2.61
C ASP A 62 49.57 1.60 -2.53
N SER A 63 49.09 2.00 -1.35
CA SER A 63 47.81 2.72 -1.24
C SER A 63 48.06 4.19 -1.58
N GLN A 64 48.17 4.50 -2.86
CA GLN A 64 48.31 5.86 -3.35
C GLN A 64 47.17 6.73 -2.80
N GLN A 65 47.53 7.75 -2.01
CA GLN A 65 46.56 8.68 -1.47
C GLN A 65 46.01 9.55 -2.60
N ILE A 66 44.76 9.31 -3.00
CA ILE A 66 44.11 9.99 -4.12
C ILE A 66 43.54 11.34 -3.64
N TYR A 67 43.90 12.41 -4.34
CA TYR A 67 43.39 13.76 -4.14
C TYR A 67 42.28 14.08 -5.15
N THR A 68 41.23 14.76 -4.72
CA THR A 68 40.08 15.12 -5.58
C THR A 68 39.66 16.58 -5.42
N CYS A 69 38.99 17.12 -6.44
CA CYS A 69 38.48 18.50 -6.44
C CYS A 69 37.06 18.54 -5.85
N PRO A 70 36.76 19.41 -4.87
CA PRO A 70 35.43 19.50 -4.27
C PRO A 70 34.29 19.81 -5.26
N MET A 71 34.60 20.48 -6.37
CA MET A 71 33.63 20.84 -7.41
C MET A 71 33.62 19.87 -8.60
N HIS A 72 34.69 19.09 -8.81
CA HIS A 72 34.82 18.17 -9.94
C HIS A 72 35.36 16.81 -9.45
N PRO A 73 34.50 15.96 -8.83
CA PRO A 73 34.92 14.71 -8.17
C PRO A 73 35.49 13.65 -9.13
N GLN A 74 35.29 13.84 -10.43
CA GLN A 74 35.82 13.00 -11.50
C GLN A 74 37.35 13.13 -11.62
N ILE A 75 37.94 14.24 -11.14
CA ILE A 75 39.39 14.43 -11.15
C ILE A 75 39.98 13.78 -9.90
N ARG A 76 40.73 12.70 -10.15
CA ARG A 76 41.46 11.92 -9.14
C ARG A 76 42.93 11.92 -9.53
N GLN A 77 43.77 12.50 -8.68
CA GLN A 77 45.21 12.56 -8.90
C GLN A 77 45.96 11.89 -7.74
N PRO A 78 47.08 11.21 -8.00
CA PRO A 78 47.85 10.51 -6.97
C PRO A 78 48.65 11.46 -6.06
N GLY A 79 48.57 12.79 -6.26
CA GLY A 79 49.29 13.77 -5.46
C GLY A 79 48.56 15.12 -5.33
N PRO A 80 49.01 15.99 -4.41
CA PRO A 80 48.43 17.31 -4.21
C PRO A 80 48.68 18.18 -5.45
N GLY A 81 47.61 18.80 -5.96
CA GLY A 81 47.64 19.56 -7.21
C GLY A 81 46.50 20.56 -7.30
N ARG A 82 46.37 21.22 -8.45
CA ARG A 82 45.20 22.06 -8.77
C ARG A 82 44.34 21.36 -9.80
N CYS A 83 43.03 21.48 -9.66
CA CYS A 83 42.07 20.96 -10.62
C CYS A 83 42.30 21.62 -12.00
N PRO A 84 42.55 20.87 -13.08
CA PRO A 84 42.75 21.44 -14.42
C PRO A 84 41.47 22.06 -15.02
N ILE A 85 40.30 21.82 -14.43
CA ILE A 85 39.03 22.42 -14.88
C ILE A 85 38.79 23.78 -14.20
N CYS A 86 38.90 23.84 -12.86
CA CYS A 86 38.50 25.04 -12.10
C CYS A 86 39.61 25.69 -11.30
N GLY A 87 40.84 25.17 -11.34
CA GLY A 87 42.03 25.77 -10.73
C GLY A 87 42.13 25.69 -9.20
N MET A 88 41.14 25.11 -8.51
CA MET A 88 41.14 24.96 -7.04
C MET A 88 42.08 23.83 -6.57
N ALA A 89 42.61 23.95 -5.35
CA ALA A 89 43.50 22.93 -4.76
C ALA A 89 42.74 21.62 -4.48
N LEU A 90 43.37 20.49 -4.81
CA LEU A 90 42.83 19.16 -4.58
C LEU A 90 42.98 18.77 -3.10
N VAL A 91 41.97 18.13 -2.54
CA VAL A 91 41.91 17.69 -1.14
C VAL A 91 41.99 16.16 -1.04
N PRO A 92 42.60 15.59 0.02
CA PRO A 92 42.78 14.15 0.15
C PRO A 92 41.43 13.44 0.35
N ALA A 93 41.16 12.40 -0.44
CA ALA A 93 39.97 11.57 -0.26
C ALA A 93 40.18 10.62 0.93
N SER A 94 39.27 10.64 1.91
CA SER A 94 39.35 9.78 3.10
C SER A 94 39.07 8.32 2.75
N SER A 95 40.01 7.43 3.04
CA SER A 95 39.84 5.97 2.98
C SER A 95 39.27 5.44 4.29
N GLY A 96 38.05 4.89 4.26
CA GLY A 96 37.38 4.24 5.39
C GLY A 96 36.64 2.98 4.94
N SER A 97 36.76 1.91 5.74
CA SER A 97 36.34 0.51 5.55
C SER A 97 35.04 0.24 4.78
N ALA A 98 35.16 -0.61 3.77
CA ALA A 98 34.09 -1.10 2.90
C ALA A 98 33.21 -2.15 3.61
N ASP A 99 32.02 -1.73 4.05
CA ASP A 99 30.70 -2.20 3.57
C ASP A 99 29.54 -1.71 4.47
N LEU A 100 29.80 -1.33 5.72
CA LEU A 100 28.79 -0.79 6.65
C LEU A 100 28.69 0.76 6.65
N ASP A 101 29.57 1.44 5.91
CA ASP A 101 29.68 2.91 5.92
C ASP A 101 28.98 3.59 4.74
N GLN A 102 28.38 2.81 3.83
CA GLN A 102 27.80 3.32 2.58
C GLN A 102 26.44 4.01 2.83
N PHE A 103 25.68 3.56 3.84
CA PHE A 103 24.35 4.08 4.17
C PHE A 103 24.33 5.01 5.40
N ALA A 104 25.49 5.37 5.96
CA ALA A 104 25.56 6.18 7.17
C ALA A 104 26.45 7.43 7.02
N ILE A 105 26.13 8.49 7.75
CA ILE A 105 26.95 9.70 7.88
C ILE A 105 27.21 10.00 9.35
N THR A 106 28.44 10.41 9.66
CA THR A 106 28.82 10.87 11.00
C THR A 106 28.77 12.40 11.04
N ILE A 107 28.04 12.93 12.02
CA ILE A 107 27.88 14.36 12.28
C ILE A 107 28.57 14.69 13.60
N GLU A 108 29.48 15.68 13.55
CA GLU A 108 30.21 16.09 14.74
C GLU A 108 29.28 16.69 15.81
N PRO A 109 29.59 16.53 17.11
CA PRO A 109 28.76 17.08 18.19
C PRO A 109 28.51 18.59 18.09
N ALA A 110 29.47 19.37 17.57
CA ALA A 110 29.31 20.80 17.35
C ALA A 110 28.30 21.09 16.23
N GLN A 111 28.40 20.39 15.09
CA GLN A 111 27.46 20.49 13.97
C GLN A 111 26.05 20.06 14.40
N ARG A 112 25.93 18.98 15.18
CA ARG A 112 24.64 18.52 15.73
C ARG A 112 23.93 19.60 16.55
N ARG A 113 24.67 20.32 17.41
CA ARG A 113 24.12 21.40 18.23
C ARG A 113 23.70 22.61 17.39
N LEU A 114 24.53 23.01 16.42
CA LEU A 114 24.21 24.12 15.51
C LEU A 114 22.99 23.82 14.64
N ALA A 115 22.90 22.60 14.13
CA ALA A 115 21.79 22.09 13.32
C ALA A 115 20.54 21.75 14.13
N GLN A 116 20.61 21.82 15.47
CA GLN A 116 19.53 21.44 16.39
C GLN A 116 18.96 20.03 16.12
N ILE A 117 19.82 19.09 15.72
CA ILE A 117 19.38 17.71 15.43
C ILE A 117 18.92 17.04 16.72
N LYS A 118 17.65 16.65 16.75
CA LYS A 118 17.00 15.93 17.85
C LYS A 118 16.65 14.53 17.41
N THR A 119 16.69 13.59 18.34
CA THR A 119 16.27 12.21 18.12
C THR A 119 15.18 11.81 19.11
N ALA A 120 14.33 10.87 18.70
CA ALA A 120 13.30 10.28 19.54
C ALA A 120 13.30 8.75 19.37
N PRO A 121 12.90 8.00 20.41
CA PRO A 121 12.82 6.55 20.32
C PRO A 121 11.67 6.11 19.42
N VAL A 122 11.91 5.07 18.64
CA VAL A 122 10.87 4.27 17.98
C VAL A 122 10.11 3.54 19.07
N THR A 123 8.80 3.74 19.15
CA THR A 123 7.95 3.13 20.18
C THR A 123 7.04 2.09 19.54
N SER A 124 6.68 1.07 20.32
CA SER A 124 5.65 0.11 19.95
C SER A 124 4.47 0.38 20.86
N GLU A 125 3.39 0.90 20.29
CA GLU A 125 2.16 1.19 21.04
C GLU A 125 0.91 0.75 20.25
N PRO A 126 -0.21 0.43 20.91
CA PRO A 126 -1.47 0.21 20.23
C PRO A 126 -1.96 1.52 19.63
N VAL A 127 -2.19 1.50 18.31
CA VAL A 127 -2.61 2.68 17.56
C VAL A 127 -4.06 2.50 17.11
N SER A 128 -4.88 3.52 17.34
CA SER A 128 -6.19 3.65 16.73
C SER A 128 -6.26 4.93 15.91
N VAL A 129 -6.89 4.84 14.73
CA VAL A 129 -7.28 6.02 13.97
C VAL A 129 -8.72 6.33 14.33
N THR A 130 -8.95 7.55 14.82
CA THR A 130 -10.31 8.05 15.00
C THR A 130 -10.75 8.69 13.70
N LEU A 131 -11.75 8.09 13.06
CA LEU A 131 -12.45 8.66 11.92
C LEU A 131 -13.62 9.50 12.44
N GLU A 132 -13.61 10.78 12.11
CA GLU A 132 -14.69 11.70 12.43
C GLU A 132 -15.47 12.02 11.15
N THR A 133 -16.78 11.81 11.18
CA THR A 133 -17.67 12.08 10.06
C THR A 133 -18.99 12.65 10.56
N ILE A 134 -19.79 13.16 9.65
CA ILE A 134 -21.16 13.60 9.92
C ILE A 134 -22.15 12.59 9.33
N GLY A 135 -23.33 12.53 9.94
CA GLY A 135 -24.45 11.76 9.40
C GLY A 135 -25.78 12.37 9.78
N SER A 136 -26.82 11.93 9.07
CA SER A 136 -28.21 12.25 9.34
C SER A 136 -28.90 11.10 10.07
N ILE A 137 -29.77 11.42 11.02
CA ILE A 137 -30.66 10.43 11.60
C ILE A 137 -31.82 10.21 10.64
N GLU A 138 -32.07 8.96 10.30
CA GLU A 138 -33.14 8.53 9.41
C GLU A 138 -34.02 7.46 10.07
N ILE A 139 -35.18 7.27 9.48
CA ILE A 139 -36.16 6.29 9.95
C ILE A 139 -35.69 4.90 9.54
N ASP A 140 -35.92 3.92 10.41
CA ASP A 140 -35.78 2.52 10.05
C ASP A 140 -36.87 2.14 9.03
N GLU A 141 -36.49 2.05 7.75
CA GLU A 141 -37.40 1.69 6.65
C GLU A 141 -38.03 0.31 6.85
N SER A 142 -37.37 -0.61 7.57
CA SER A 142 -37.93 -1.95 7.86
C SER A 142 -39.08 -1.90 8.86
N ARG A 143 -39.20 -0.80 9.60
CA ARG A 143 -40.25 -0.54 10.60
C ARG A 143 -41.23 0.54 10.16
N GLN A 144 -41.31 0.78 8.85
CA GLN A 144 -42.25 1.70 8.22
C GLN A 144 -43.35 0.92 7.47
N ALA A 145 -44.59 1.38 7.58
CA ALA A 145 -45.71 0.90 6.80
C ALA A 145 -46.47 2.06 6.15
N THR A 146 -46.85 1.87 4.90
CA THR A 146 -47.75 2.78 4.19
C THR A 146 -49.16 2.22 4.24
N LEU A 147 -50.09 3.01 4.79
CA LEU A 147 -51.50 2.69 4.80
C LEU A 147 -52.15 3.24 3.54
N ALA A 148 -52.54 2.35 2.63
CA ALA A 148 -53.28 2.69 1.43
C ALA A 148 -54.80 2.47 1.62
N ALA A 149 -55.59 3.16 0.82
CA ALA A 149 -57.03 2.95 0.76
C ALA A 149 -57.34 1.56 0.19
N TYR A 150 -58.18 0.78 0.87
CA TYR A 150 -58.65 -0.51 0.35
C TYR A 150 -59.81 -0.35 -0.64
N ILE A 151 -60.47 0.81 -0.62
CA ILE A 151 -61.71 1.07 -1.36
C ILE A 151 -61.73 2.48 -1.91
N ASP A 152 -62.49 2.66 -2.98
CA ASP A 152 -62.82 3.97 -3.50
C ASP A 152 -63.80 4.67 -2.55
N GLY A 153 -63.53 5.93 -2.23
CA GLY A 153 -64.40 6.69 -1.36
C GLY A 153 -63.93 8.10 -1.07
N ARG A 154 -64.76 8.85 -0.35
CA ARG A 154 -64.42 10.20 0.12
C ARG A 154 -63.99 10.15 1.57
N VAL A 155 -62.83 10.70 1.87
CA VAL A 155 -62.37 10.90 3.25
C VAL A 155 -63.30 11.92 3.92
N GLU A 156 -64.09 11.50 4.91
CA GLU A 156 -64.97 12.42 5.64
C GLU A 156 -64.27 13.04 6.84
N ARG A 157 -63.42 12.26 7.51
CA ARG A 157 -62.72 12.70 8.72
C ARG A 157 -61.38 11.99 8.88
N LEU A 158 -60.38 12.72 9.33
CA LEU A 158 -59.07 12.22 9.72
C LEU A 158 -58.93 12.41 11.25
N PHE A 159 -58.69 11.34 11.98
CA PHE A 159 -58.43 11.40 13.42
C PHE A 159 -56.98 11.77 13.72
N ALA A 160 -56.05 11.35 12.86
CA ALA A 160 -54.67 11.82 12.86
C ALA A 160 -54.50 12.92 11.81
N ASP A 161 -54.77 14.16 12.19
CA ASP A 161 -54.86 15.31 11.28
C ASP A 161 -53.53 16.03 11.03
N TYR A 162 -52.47 15.72 11.80
CA TYR A 162 -51.11 16.24 11.62
C TYR A 162 -50.04 15.14 11.73
N THR A 163 -48.82 15.44 11.25
CA THR A 163 -47.66 14.55 11.35
C THR A 163 -47.05 14.63 12.75
N GLY A 164 -46.52 13.51 13.26
CA GLY A 164 -45.98 13.37 14.61
C GLY A 164 -46.94 12.75 15.63
N VAL A 165 -48.19 12.46 15.24
CA VAL A 165 -49.16 11.77 16.11
C VAL A 165 -48.69 10.34 16.36
N VAL A 166 -48.63 9.94 17.64
CA VAL A 166 -48.37 8.56 18.05
C VAL A 166 -49.68 7.78 18.05
N VAL A 167 -49.69 6.63 17.39
CA VAL A 167 -50.85 5.75 17.25
C VAL A 167 -50.49 4.35 17.71
N ALA A 168 -51.43 3.69 18.40
CA ALA A 168 -51.34 2.27 18.74
C ALA A 168 -51.99 1.43 17.62
N LYS A 169 -51.63 0.14 17.58
CA LYS A 169 -52.28 -0.80 16.65
C LYS A 169 -53.77 -0.88 16.97
N GLY A 170 -54.62 -0.66 15.96
CA GLY A 170 -56.08 -0.66 16.09
C GLY A 170 -56.72 0.71 16.30
N ASP A 171 -55.94 1.77 16.51
CA ASP A 171 -56.49 3.12 16.66
C ASP A 171 -57.23 3.59 15.40
N HIS A 172 -58.27 4.40 15.58
CA HIS A 172 -59.02 4.99 14.47
C HIS A 172 -58.15 6.06 13.78
N LEU A 173 -57.94 5.92 12.48
CA LEU A 173 -57.12 6.87 11.69
C LEU A 173 -57.95 7.75 10.79
N ALA A 174 -58.88 7.18 10.04
CA ALA A 174 -59.71 7.90 9.09
C ALA A 174 -61.11 7.28 8.97
N VAL A 175 -62.09 8.10 8.60
CA VAL A 175 -63.42 7.66 8.20
C VAL A 175 -63.60 7.94 6.72
N VAL A 176 -63.89 6.90 5.95
CA VAL A 176 -64.09 6.97 4.51
C VAL A 176 -65.53 6.59 4.17
N TYR A 177 -66.22 7.49 3.46
CA TYR A 177 -67.51 7.20 2.87
C TYR A 177 -67.31 6.47 1.54
N SER A 178 -67.86 5.26 1.40
CA SER A 178 -67.78 4.47 0.17
C SER A 178 -69.15 3.92 -0.23
N PRO A 179 -69.72 4.37 -1.37
CA PRO A 179 -70.93 3.79 -1.93
C PRO A 179 -70.76 2.31 -2.31
N GLN A 180 -69.56 1.95 -2.80
CA GLN A 180 -69.25 0.58 -3.21
C GLN A 180 -69.29 -0.38 -2.03
N LEU A 181 -68.72 0.02 -0.88
CA LEU A 181 -68.77 -0.79 0.32
C LEU A 181 -70.21 -0.96 0.83
N TYR A 182 -71.00 0.12 0.84
CA TYR A 182 -72.41 0.05 1.23
C TYR A 182 -73.18 -0.97 0.38
N ALA A 183 -73.00 -0.94 -0.94
CA ALA A 183 -73.62 -1.89 -1.86
C ALA A 183 -73.19 -3.34 -1.57
N ALA A 184 -71.89 -3.56 -1.30
CA ALA A 184 -71.37 -4.88 -0.95
C ALA A 184 -71.91 -5.40 0.40
N GLN A 185 -72.06 -4.52 1.40
CA GLN A 185 -72.64 -4.89 2.70
C GLN A 185 -74.13 -5.23 2.57
N ALA A 186 -74.89 -4.46 1.79
CA ALA A 186 -76.30 -4.73 1.54
C ALA A 186 -76.49 -6.07 0.82
N GLU A 187 -75.64 -6.38 -0.17
CA GLU A 187 -75.60 -7.67 -0.86
C GLU A 187 -75.33 -8.82 0.11
N PHE A 188 -74.32 -8.70 0.97
CA PHE A 188 -73.99 -9.70 2.00
C PHE A 188 -75.16 -9.96 2.95
N LEU A 189 -75.79 -8.90 3.46
CA LEU A 189 -76.92 -9.02 4.36
C LEU A 189 -78.12 -9.70 3.69
N GLU A 190 -78.39 -9.43 2.41
CA GLU A 190 -79.48 -10.08 1.68
C GLU A 190 -79.20 -11.57 1.43
N VAL A 191 -77.98 -11.93 1.02
CA VAL A 191 -77.57 -13.34 0.87
C VAL A 191 -77.66 -14.08 2.21
N ARG A 192 -77.23 -13.45 3.31
CA ARG A 192 -77.34 -14.05 4.64
C ARG A 192 -78.79 -14.26 5.06
N ASN A 193 -79.66 -13.27 4.79
CA ASN A 193 -81.08 -13.38 5.06
C ASN A 193 -81.73 -14.49 4.22
N SER A 194 -81.32 -14.68 2.96
CA SER A 194 -81.82 -15.74 2.10
C SER A 194 -81.43 -17.13 2.64
N VAL A 195 -80.19 -17.29 3.10
CA VAL A 195 -79.70 -18.51 3.77
C VAL A 195 -80.47 -18.77 5.07
N ASN A 196 -80.69 -17.75 5.90
CA ASN A 196 -81.41 -17.90 7.18
C ASN A 196 -82.90 -18.24 7.00
N ARG A 197 -83.53 -17.80 5.90
CA ARG A 197 -84.93 -18.13 5.57
C ARG A 197 -85.09 -19.50 4.91
N MET A 198 -84.00 -20.16 4.50
CA MET A 198 -84.10 -21.50 3.90
C MET A 198 -84.51 -22.53 4.93
N GLU A 199 -85.66 -23.16 4.71
CA GLU A 199 -86.09 -24.34 5.46
C GLU A 199 -85.27 -25.58 5.06
N ASN A 200 -85.19 -26.56 5.97
CA ASN A 200 -84.51 -27.86 5.76
C ASN A 200 -85.03 -28.67 4.55
N THR A 201 -86.16 -28.26 3.98
CA THR A 201 -86.84 -28.88 2.83
C THR A 201 -86.19 -28.49 1.49
N SER A 202 -85.28 -27.52 1.47
CA SER A 202 -84.57 -27.10 0.26
C SER A 202 -83.54 -28.16 -0.20
N LEU A 203 -83.47 -28.38 -1.53
CA LEU A 203 -82.53 -29.30 -2.17
C LEU A 203 -81.09 -29.01 -1.71
N ALA A 204 -80.32 -30.06 -1.37
CA ALA A 204 -78.98 -29.93 -0.80
C ALA A 204 -78.02 -29.08 -1.66
N SER A 205 -78.10 -29.22 -2.99
CA SER A 205 -77.31 -28.45 -3.95
C SER A 205 -77.60 -26.95 -3.91
N ILE A 206 -78.86 -26.56 -3.61
CA ILE A 206 -79.26 -25.16 -3.50
C ILE A 206 -78.71 -24.56 -2.20
N ARG A 207 -78.77 -25.32 -1.09
CA ARG A 207 -78.17 -24.90 0.18
C ARG A 207 -76.66 -24.70 0.06
N GLU A 208 -75.97 -25.64 -0.57
CA GLU A 208 -74.52 -25.55 -0.80
C GLU A 208 -74.17 -24.33 -1.67
N ALA A 209 -74.90 -24.08 -2.75
CA ALA A 209 -74.68 -22.92 -3.61
C ALA A 209 -74.87 -21.58 -2.86
N GLN A 210 -75.89 -21.48 -2.01
CA GLN A 210 -76.13 -20.27 -1.21
C GLN A 210 -75.11 -20.09 -0.09
N GLN A 211 -74.68 -21.17 0.57
CA GLN A 211 -73.60 -21.13 1.56
C GLN A 211 -72.31 -20.63 0.91
N LYS A 212 -71.97 -21.13 -0.28
CA LYS A 212 -70.81 -20.67 -1.04
C LYS A 212 -70.94 -19.20 -1.47
N LEU A 213 -72.15 -18.76 -1.83
CA LEU A 213 -72.40 -17.35 -2.14
C LEU A 213 -72.21 -16.46 -0.91
N LEU A 214 -72.68 -16.89 0.26
CA LEU A 214 -72.48 -16.20 1.53
C LEU A 214 -70.99 -16.08 1.87
N GLU A 215 -70.24 -17.17 1.71
CA GLU A 215 -68.79 -17.20 1.93
C GLU A 215 -68.06 -16.25 0.96
N ASN A 216 -68.38 -16.29 -0.34
CA ASN A 216 -67.82 -15.39 -1.34
C ASN A 216 -68.14 -13.91 -1.04
N SER A 217 -69.36 -13.64 -0.58
CA SER A 217 -69.79 -12.29 -0.22
C SER A 217 -69.07 -11.80 1.05
N ARG A 218 -68.86 -12.69 2.04
CA ARG A 218 -68.03 -12.40 3.22
C ARG A 218 -66.59 -12.09 2.82
N GLN A 219 -66.00 -12.91 1.95
CA GLN A 219 -64.64 -12.70 1.46
C GLN A 219 -64.52 -11.36 0.71
N LYS A 220 -65.50 -11.02 -0.13
CA LYS A 220 -65.54 -9.72 -0.84
C LYS A 220 -65.46 -8.53 0.13
N LEU A 221 -66.12 -8.57 1.28
CA LEU A 221 -66.02 -7.50 2.30
C LEU A 221 -64.64 -7.42 2.94
N VAL A 222 -63.98 -8.57 3.17
CA VAL A 222 -62.61 -8.63 3.68
C VAL A 222 -61.63 -8.04 2.66
N GLU A 223 -61.78 -8.37 1.38
CA GLU A 223 -60.96 -7.78 0.29
C GLU A 223 -61.16 -6.26 0.17
N LEU A 224 -62.36 -5.76 0.49
CA LEU A 224 -62.65 -4.33 0.60
C LEU A 224 -62.15 -3.69 1.92
N GLY A 225 -61.31 -4.41 2.68
CA GLY A 225 -60.60 -3.87 3.84
C GLY A 225 -61.38 -3.84 5.14
N MET A 226 -62.54 -4.50 5.23
CA MET A 226 -63.22 -4.64 6.53
C MET A 226 -62.49 -5.64 7.42
N THR A 227 -62.29 -5.27 8.68
CA THR A 227 -61.71 -6.15 9.70
C THR A 227 -62.71 -7.21 10.19
N ALA A 228 -62.22 -8.31 10.76
CA ALA A 228 -63.09 -9.34 11.34
C ALA A 228 -64.07 -8.76 12.37
N ALA A 229 -63.62 -7.84 13.22
CA ALA A 229 -64.46 -7.16 14.21
C ALA A 229 -65.58 -6.32 13.56
N GLN A 230 -65.28 -5.66 12.44
CA GLN A 230 -66.29 -4.89 11.69
C GLN A 230 -67.29 -5.80 10.97
N LEU A 231 -66.86 -6.98 10.48
CA LEU A 231 -67.76 -7.99 9.93
C LEU A 231 -68.71 -8.54 10.99
N ASP A 232 -68.20 -8.90 12.17
CA ASP A 232 -69.01 -9.43 13.27
C ASP A 232 -70.01 -8.36 13.77
N GLN A 233 -69.61 -7.09 13.76
CA GLN A 233 -70.49 -5.97 14.05
C GLN A 233 -71.58 -5.80 12.98
N LEU A 234 -71.26 -5.91 11.69
CA LEU A 234 -72.24 -5.89 10.59
C LEU A 234 -73.23 -7.05 10.72
N GLU A 235 -72.76 -8.22 11.10
CA GLU A 235 -73.60 -9.39 11.31
C GLU A 235 -74.56 -9.20 12.48
N THR A 236 -74.06 -8.65 13.59
CA THR A 236 -74.88 -8.39 14.79
C THR A 236 -75.87 -7.26 14.57
N SER A 237 -75.44 -6.16 13.94
CA SER A 237 -76.28 -4.97 13.71
C SER A 237 -77.32 -5.19 12.62
N SER A 238 -77.03 -6.09 11.66
CA SER A 238 -77.83 -6.35 10.46
C SER A 238 -78.15 -5.08 9.65
N LYS A 239 -77.28 -4.07 9.71
CA LYS A 239 -77.44 -2.77 9.02
C LYS A 239 -76.20 -2.44 8.22
N ALA A 240 -76.37 -2.18 6.93
CA ALA A 240 -75.30 -1.70 6.07
C ALA A 240 -74.97 -0.24 6.41
N GLU A 241 -73.68 0.06 6.53
CA GLU A 241 -73.14 1.39 6.80
C GLU A 241 -72.30 1.87 5.63
N SER A 242 -72.48 3.14 5.25
CA SER A 242 -71.75 3.74 4.14
C SER A 242 -70.40 4.34 4.54
N ARG A 243 -70.08 4.33 5.83
CA ARG A 243 -68.82 4.84 6.39
C ARG A 243 -67.99 3.70 6.93
N LEU A 244 -66.74 3.60 6.48
CA LEU A 244 -65.77 2.67 7.01
C LEU A 244 -64.74 3.44 7.85
N THR A 245 -64.49 2.94 9.06
CA THR A 245 -63.37 3.44 9.84
C THR A 245 -62.13 2.62 9.53
N ILE A 246 -61.08 3.29 9.08
CA ILE A 246 -59.78 2.69 8.80
C ILE A 246 -58.97 2.72 10.09
N HIS A 247 -58.44 1.56 10.47
CA HIS A 247 -57.65 1.36 11.70
C HIS A 247 -56.15 1.29 11.42
N ALA A 248 -55.34 1.62 12.41
CA ALA A 248 -53.88 1.51 12.32
C ALA A 248 -53.42 0.03 12.28
N PRO A 249 -52.71 -0.42 11.22
CA PRO A 249 -52.25 -1.81 11.12
C PRO A 249 -51.11 -2.14 12.09
N MET A 250 -50.34 -1.12 12.50
CA MET A 250 -49.24 -1.20 13.45
C MET A 250 -49.19 0.05 14.33
N GLY A 251 -48.56 -0.08 15.51
CA GLY A 251 -48.25 1.06 16.35
C GLY A 251 -47.01 1.81 15.86
N GLY A 252 -47.00 3.13 16.02
CA GLY A 252 -45.90 3.98 15.58
C GLY A 252 -46.26 5.46 15.60
N THR A 253 -45.48 6.27 14.88
CA THR A 253 -45.72 7.70 14.68
C THR A 253 -46.10 7.96 13.24
N VAL A 254 -47.10 8.82 13.00
CA VAL A 254 -47.49 9.27 11.66
C VAL A 254 -46.42 10.20 11.12
N ILE A 255 -45.69 9.77 10.10
CA ILE A 255 -44.55 10.52 9.54
C ILE A 255 -45.02 11.40 8.40
N GLU A 256 -45.94 10.88 7.58
CA GLU A 256 -46.53 11.60 6.47
C GLU A 256 -48.05 11.41 6.47
N LYS A 257 -48.75 12.51 6.21
CA LYS A 257 -50.19 12.55 5.95
C LYS A 257 -50.39 12.95 4.48
N LEU A 258 -50.87 12.02 3.66
CA LEU A 258 -50.99 12.18 2.20
C LEU A 258 -52.44 12.45 1.77
N ALA A 259 -53.42 12.05 2.58
CA ALA A 259 -54.83 12.35 2.36
C ALA A 259 -55.28 13.64 3.06
N GLU A 260 -56.27 14.29 2.48
CA GLU A 260 -56.94 15.47 3.03
C GLU A 260 -58.42 15.18 3.27
N GLU A 261 -59.01 15.81 4.28
CA GLU A 261 -60.45 15.71 4.53
C GLU A 261 -61.24 16.29 3.35
N GLY A 262 -62.29 15.59 2.93
CA GLY A 262 -63.10 15.93 1.76
C GLY A 262 -62.56 15.39 0.43
N LYS A 263 -61.32 14.93 0.37
CA LYS A 263 -60.71 14.36 -0.85
C LYS A 263 -61.36 13.01 -1.20
N TYR A 264 -61.59 12.78 -2.49
CA TYR A 264 -61.93 11.46 -3.01
C TYR A 264 -60.64 10.67 -3.26
N ILE A 265 -60.53 9.49 -2.67
CA ILE A 265 -59.38 8.59 -2.78
C ILE A 265 -59.77 7.33 -3.55
N THR A 266 -58.83 6.78 -4.31
CA THR A 266 -58.99 5.51 -5.02
C THR A 266 -58.33 4.36 -4.27
N ALA A 267 -58.81 3.14 -4.47
CA ALA A 267 -58.15 1.94 -3.96
C ALA A 267 -56.66 1.90 -4.37
N GLY A 268 -55.78 1.66 -3.41
CA GLY A 268 -54.32 1.71 -3.56
C GLY A 268 -53.69 3.09 -3.31
N GLU A 269 -54.47 4.17 -3.22
CA GLU A 269 -53.92 5.49 -2.92
C GLU A 269 -53.43 5.58 -1.46
N PRO A 270 -52.21 6.06 -1.19
CA PRO A 270 -51.67 6.14 0.16
C PRO A 270 -52.34 7.25 0.98
N ILE A 271 -52.78 6.92 2.19
CA ILE A 271 -53.45 7.83 3.14
C ILE A 271 -52.44 8.34 4.17
N TYR A 272 -51.71 7.41 4.80
CA TYR A 272 -50.74 7.69 5.86
C TYR A 272 -49.46 6.87 5.67
N ARG A 273 -48.35 7.41 6.17
CA ARG A 273 -47.12 6.65 6.41
C ARG A 273 -46.81 6.65 7.89
N ILE A 274 -46.74 5.46 8.47
CA ILE A 274 -46.52 5.25 9.90
C ILE A 274 -45.18 4.54 10.04
N ALA A 275 -44.32 4.98 10.96
CA ALA A 275 -43.16 4.18 11.32
C ALA A 275 -42.96 4.10 12.82
N ASN A 276 -42.35 3.02 13.26
CA ASN A 276 -41.96 2.84 14.64
C ASN A 276 -40.57 3.46 14.86
N LEU A 277 -40.53 4.57 15.60
CA LEU A 277 -39.32 5.34 15.88
C LEU A 277 -38.51 4.82 17.08
N SER A 278 -38.85 3.66 17.66
CA SER A 278 -38.10 3.08 18.81
C SER A 278 -36.66 2.70 18.44
N THR A 279 -36.39 2.53 17.15
CA THR A 279 -35.03 2.37 16.60
C THR A 279 -34.90 3.37 15.46
N VAL A 280 -33.76 4.05 15.39
CA VAL A 280 -33.43 4.95 14.30
C VAL A 280 -32.07 4.58 13.71
N TRP A 281 -31.85 4.98 12.47
CA TRP A 281 -30.58 4.80 11.80
C TRP A 281 -29.83 6.12 11.77
N LEU A 282 -28.53 6.09 12.04
CA LEU A 282 -27.63 7.18 11.70
C LEU A 282 -26.94 6.79 10.39
N MET A 283 -27.23 7.54 9.33
CA MET A 283 -26.66 7.36 8.00
C MET A 283 -25.41 8.22 7.89
N LEU A 284 -24.25 7.57 7.94
CA LEU A 284 -22.95 8.19 7.77
C LEU A 284 -22.57 8.19 6.29
N GLU A 285 -22.06 9.31 5.81
CA GLU A 285 -21.47 9.41 4.48
C GLU A 285 -19.94 9.35 4.61
N LEU A 286 -19.34 8.28 4.11
CA LEU A 286 -17.89 8.06 4.20
C LEU A 286 -17.24 8.04 2.83
N TYR A 287 -16.03 8.56 2.70
CA TYR A 287 -15.25 8.35 1.48
C TYR A 287 -14.96 6.86 1.27
N PRO A 288 -14.84 6.37 0.03
CA PRO A 288 -14.64 4.94 -0.24
C PRO A 288 -13.41 4.36 0.48
N GLU A 289 -12.33 5.14 0.60
CA GLU A 289 -11.13 4.78 1.35
C GLU A 289 -11.36 4.60 2.85
N ASP A 290 -12.23 5.40 3.45
CA ASP A 290 -12.59 5.31 4.87
C ASP A 290 -13.60 4.18 5.11
N ALA A 291 -14.62 4.09 4.26
CA ALA A 291 -15.61 3.02 4.30
C ALA A 291 -14.97 1.63 4.13
N SER A 292 -13.88 1.52 3.34
CA SER A 292 -13.11 0.29 3.19
C SER A 292 -12.42 -0.19 4.47
N ARG A 293 -12.32 0.67 5.50
CA ARG A 293 -11.74 0.34 6.82
C ARG A 293 -12.80 0.09 7.89
N VAL A 294 -14.05 0.50 7.65
CA VAL A 294 -15.17 0.25 8.57
C VAL A 294 -15.70 -1.17 8.34
N ARG A 295 -16.13 -1.82 9.43
CA ARG A 295 -16.64 -3.20 9.41
C ARG A 295 -18.01 -3.29 10.08
N PHE A 296 -18.78 -4.32 9.69
CA PHE A 296 -20.08 -4.61 10.28
C PHE A 296 -19.95 -4.92 11.78
N GLY A 297 -20.83 -4.39 12.62
CA GLY A 297 -20.82 -4.58 14.08
C GLY A 297 -19.89 -3.64 14.86
N GLN A 298 -19.03 -2.89 14.17
CA GLN A 298 -18.08 -1.95 14.80
C GLN A 298 -18.83 -0.88 15.60
N VAL A 299 -18.27 -0.50 16.74
CA VAL A 299 -18.86 0.53 17.61
C VAL A 299 -18.66 1.91 17.03
N VAL A 300 -19.73 2.71 17.02
CA VAL A 300 -19.72 4.11 16.63
C VAL A 300 -20.24 4.95 17.78
N LYS A 301 -19.47 5.97 18.17
CA LYS A 301 -19.92 6.98 19.13
C LYS A 301 -20.45 8.16 18.34
N ALA A 302 -21.68 8.58 18.58
CA ALA A 302 -22.28 9.73 17.92
C ALA A 302 -22.66 10.80 18.94
N GLU A 303 -22.52 12.06 18.55
CA GLU A 303 -22.95 13.23 19.33
C GLU A 303 -23.92 14.04 18.46
N LEU A 304 -25.11 14.31 19.00
CA LEU A 304 -26.13 15.09 18.30
C LEU A 304 -25.73 16.57 18.24
N THR A 305 -25.90 17.17 17.07
CA THR A 305 -25.69 18.61 16.90
C THR A 305 -26.70 19.41 17.71
N SER A 306 -27.93 18.90 17.83
CA SER A 306 -28.99 19.54 18.62
C SER A 306 -28.80 19.44 20.14
N ARG A 307 -27.91 18.55 20.61
CA ARG A 307 -27.65 18.27 22.03
C ARG A 307 -26.16 17.96 22.27
N PRO A 308 -25.30 18.99 22.29
CA PRO A 308 -23.88 18.80 22.52
C PRO A 308 -23.61 18.28 23.94
N GLY A 309 -22.59 17.42 24.09
CA GLY A 309 -22.13 16.83 25.34
C GLY A 309 -22.71 15.45 25.68
N GLU A 310 -23.71 14.97 24.94
CA GLU A 310 -24.30 13.64 25.13
C GLU A 310 -23.81 12.66 24.05
N THR A 311 -23.01 11.66 24.45
CA THR A 311 -22.47 10.66 23.53
C THR A 311 -23.36 9.43 23.50
N LEU A 312 -23.92 9.14 22.32
CA LEU A 312 -24.70 7.96 22.02
C LEU A 312 -23.76 6.88 21.47
N THR A 313 -24.03 5.62 21.80
CA THR A 313 -23.26 4.49 21.26
C THR A 313 -24.16 3.62 20.40
N GLY A 314 -23.76 3.41 19.15
CA GLY A 314 -24.44 2.55 18.18
C GLY A 314 -23.47 1.56 17.54
N ARG A 315 -24.00 0.66 16.71
CA ARG A 315 -23.17 -0.30 15.95
C ARG A 315 -23.47 -0.22 14.47
N VAL A 316 -22.44 -0.43 13.65
CA VAL A 316 -22.57 -0.48 12.20
C VAL A 316 -23.45 -1.69 11.83
N ALA A 317 -24.61 -1.41 11.23
CA ALA A 317 -25.57 -2.40 10.78
C ALA A 317 -25.42 -2.74 9.29
N PHE A 318 -24.90 -1.81 8.50
CA PHE A 318 -24.76 -2.03 7.06
C PHE A 318 -23.72 -1.06 6.47
N VAL A 319 -22.94 -1.54 5.52
CA VAL A 319 -22.02 -0.74 4.70
C VAL A 319 -22.44 -0.96 3.25
N ASP A 320 -22.82 0.11 2.53
CA ASP A 320 -23.31 -0.02 1.16
C ASP A 320 -22.21 -0.60 0.26
N PRO A 321 -22.49 -1.70 -0.50
CA PRO A 321 -21.51 -2.23 -1.44
C PRO A 321 -21.30 -1.32 -2.67
N ARG A 322 -22.12 -0.29 -2.84
CA ARG A 322 -22.05 0.66 -3.96
C ARG A 322 -21.58 2.02 -3.46
N VAL A 323 -20.80 2.69 -4.30
CA VAL A 323 -20.46 4.10 -4.14
C VAL A 323 -21.54 4.94 -4.81
N ASP A 324 -22.08 5.92 -4.08
CA ASP A 324 -23.02 6.88 -4.65
C ASP A 324 -22.29 7.77 -5.67
N LYS A 325 -22.85 7.89 -6.87
CA LYS A 325 -22.22 8.61 -7.99
C LYS A 325 -22.23 10.13 -7.82
N LYS A 326 -23.15 10.68 -7.02
CA LYS A 326 -23.38 12.12 -6.85
C LYS A 326 -22.39 12.73 -5.87
N ASN A 327 -22.29 12.18 -4.66
CA ASN A 327 -21.38 12.65 -3.61
C ASN A 327 -20.05 11.86 -3.55
N ARG A 328 -19.95 10.73 -4.28
CA ARG A 328 -18.78 9.82 -4.26
C ARG A 328 -18.51 9.25 -2.87
N THR A 329 -19.55 9.03 -2.08
CA THR A 329 -19.45 8.42 -0.75
C THR A 329 -20.08 7.04 -0.72
N VAL A 330 -19.73 6.27 0.31
CA VAL A 330 -20.36 5.01 0.67
C VAL A 330 -21.21 5.27 1.92
N GLY A 331 -22.48 4.89 1.85
CA GLY A 331 -23.39 5.00 2.98
C GLY A 331 -23.09 3.93 4.03
N VAL A 332 -22.87 4.34 5.27
CA VAL A 332 -22.71 3.44 6.43
C VAL A 332 -23.83 3.68 7.42
N ARG A 333 -24.64 2.64 7.62
CA ARG A 333 -25.79 2.67 8.52
C ARG A 333 -25.37 2.21 9.91
N VAL A 334 -25.67 3.02 10.91
CA VAL A 334 -25.46 2.71 12.32
C VAL A 334 -26.82 2.66 13.02
N GLU A 335 -27.08 1.60 13.77
CA GLU A 335 -28.36 1.44 14.48
C GLU A 335 -28.26 2.01 15.90
N PHE A 336 -29.25 2.85 16.28
CA PHE A 336 -29.40 3.41 17.61
C PHE A 336 -30.77 3.05 18.20
N LYS A 337 -30.78 2.66 19.48
CA LYS A 337 -32.01 2.55 20.26
C LYS A 337 -32.53 3.93 20.62
N ASN A 338 -33.83 4.12 20.48
CA ASN A 338 -34.53 5.38 20.70
C ASN A 338 -35.77 5.17 21.58
N ASP A 339 -35.63 4.38 22.65
CA ASP A 339 -36.74 4.03 23.54
C ASP A 339 -37.37 5.26 24.21
N GLN A 340 -36.59 6.33 24.40
CA GLN A 340 -37.03 7.60 24.99
C GLN A 340 -37.55 8.60 23.95
N GLY A 341 -37.53 8.27 22.66
CA GLY A 341 -38.00 9.16 21.58
C GLY A 341 -37.20 10.45 21.41
N GLN A 342 -35.96 10.49 21.89
CA GLN A 342 -35.12 11.69 21.86
C GLN A 342 -34.43 11.91 20.51
N LEU A 343 -34.16 10.83 19.79
CA LEU A 343 -33.53 10.86 18.47
C LEU A 343 -34.61 11.15 17.43
N ARG A 344 -34.52 12.34 16.82
CA ARG A 344 -35.49 12.81 15.83
C ARG A 344 -34.93 12.56 14.42
N PRO A 345 -35.66 11.87 13.54
CA PRO A 345 -35.29 11.79 12.13
C PRO A 345 -35.13 13.19 11.51
N GLY A 346 -34.11 13.35 10.67
CA GLY A 346 -33.68 14.60 10.06
C GLY A 346 -32.64 15.40 10.86
N ASP A 347 -32.33 15.01 12.10
CA ASP A 347 -31.27 15.65 12.89
C ASP A 347 -29.88 15.18 12.44
N TYR A 348 -28.85 16.00 12.70
CA TYR A 348 -27.46 15.68 12.34
C TYR A 348 -26.65 15.27 13.55
N ALA A 349 -25.81 14.25 13.38
CA ALA A 349 -24.88 13.80 14.40
C ALA A 349 -23.44 13.76 13.87
N VAL A 350 -22.50 14.12 14.74
CA VAL A 350 -21.07 13.89 14.50
C VAL A 350 -20.74 12.52 15.04
N ALA A 351 -20.27 11.64 14.17
CA ALA A 351 -19.88 10.28 14.50
C ALA A 351 -18.36 10.15 14.57
N LYS A 352 -17.89 9.47 15.62
CA LYS A 352 -16.50 9.10 15.85
C LYS A 352 -16.40 7.58 15.85
N ILE A 353 -15.63 7.07 14.91
CA ILE A 353 -15.36 5.64 14.74
C ILE A 353 -13.90 5.41 15.09
N GLU A 354 -13.64 4.64 16.15
CA GLU A 354 -12.29 4.22 16.51
C GLU A 354 -11.95 2.97 15.68
N ILE A 355 -10.96 3.10 14.80
CA ILE A 355 -10.44 2.02 13.96
C ILE A 355 -9.09 1.59 14.54
N PRO A 356 -9.05 0.53 15.36
CA PRO A 356 -7.79 -0.05 15.83
C PRO A 356 -6.97 -0.61 14.66
N ILE A 357 -5.67 -0.31 14.65
CA ILE A 357 -4.73 -0.75 13.61
C ILE A 357 -3.75 -1.76 14.22
N GLY A 358 -3.78 -2.98 13.70
CA GLY A 358 -2.89 -4.07 14.05
C GLY A 358 -1.48 -3.92 13.44
N PRO A 359 -0.53 -4.77 13.86
CA PRO A 359 0.89 -4.68 13.50
C PRO A 359 1.18 -4.84 12.00
N GLN A 360 0.24 -5.41 11.23
CA GLN A 360 0.33 -5.53 9.77
C GLN A 360 -0.61 -4.57 9.02
N GLY A 361 -1.25 -3.62 9.71
CA GLY A 361 -2.24 -2.72 9.13
C GLY A 361 -3.66 -3.29 9.05
N GLU A 362 -3.91 -4.46 9.65
CA GLU A 362 -5.23 -5.08 9.74
C GLU A 362 -6.11 -4.41 10.81
N VAL A 363 -7.42 -4.37 10.59
CA VAL A 363 -8.40 -3.80 11.56
C VAL A 363 -8.84 -4.90 12.51
N TYR A 364 -8.62 -4.74 13.83
CA TYR A 364 -9.00 -5.74 14.84
C TYR A 364 -9.89 -5.13 15.93
N ASP A 365 -11.14 -5.58 16.08
CA ASP A 365 -12.02 -5.14 17.18
C ASP A 365 -12.06 -6.20 18.29
N GLU A 366 -11.61 -5.83 19.50
CA GLU A 366 -11.60 -6.70 20.69
C GLU A 366 -12.99 -7.25 21.04
N GLN A 367 -14.05 -6.48 20.81
CA GLN A 367 -15.41 -6.90 21.16
C GLN A 367 -15.97 -7.97 20.23
N LEU A 368 -15.38 -8.11 19.03
CA LEU A 368 -15.88 -8.99 17.97
C LEU A 368 -14.91 -10.12 17.66
N ALA A 369 -13.67 -10.10 18.14
CA ALA A 369 -12.71 -11.17 17.92
C ALA A 369 -13.23 -12.52 18.46
N GLY A 370 -13.30 -13.53 17.58
CA GLY A 370 -13.76 -14.88 17.93
C GLY A 370 -15.25 -15.03 18.28
N LYS A 371 -16.07 -14.00 18.03
CA LYS A 371 -17.50 -14.00 18.39
C LYS A 371 -18.41 -14.37 17.22
N TRP A 372 -19.69 -14.53 17.53
CA TRP A 372 -20.77 -14.81 16.60
C TRP A 372 -21.77 -13.66 16.61
N ILE A 373 -22.12 -13.14 15.43
CA ILE A 373 -22.98 -11.96 15.27
C ILE A 373 -24.16 -12.26 14.34
N SER A 374 -25.32 -11.66 14.61
CA SER A 374 -26.48 -11.79 13.73
C SER A 374 -26.35 -10.90 12.49
N PRO A 375 -26.58 -11.40 11.27
CA PRO A 375 -26.50 -10.59 10.04
C PRO A 375 -27.52 -9.44 9.97
N MET A 376 -28.63 -9.54 10.70
CA MET A 376 -29.70 -8.53 10.69
C MET A 376 -29.73 -7.68 11.97
N HIS A 377 -29.16 -8.18 13.06
CA HIS A 377 -29.21 -7.52 14.36
C HIS A 377 -27.79 -7.38 14.91
N PRO A 378 -27.03 -6.34 14.51
CA PRO A 378 -25.62 -6.15 14.91
C PRO A 378 -25.43 -5.99 16.43
N GLN A 379 -26.52 -5.74 17.17
CA GLN A 379 -26.53 -5.68 18.62
C GLN A 379 -26.46 -7.05 19.30
N ILE A 380 -26.77 -8.13 18.58
CA ILE A 380 -26.76 -9.51 19.10
C ILE A 380 -25.42 -10.15 18.78
N ILE A 381 -24.59 -10.27 19.82
CA ILE A 381 -23.28 -10.90 19.76
C ILE A 381 -23.23 -11.98 20.84
N GLN A 382 -22.77 -13.18 20.47
CA GLN A 382 -22.62 -14.31 21.37
C GLN A 382 -21.21 -14.90 21.23
N ASP A 383 -20.72 -15.56 22.28
CA ASP A 383 -19.41 -16.21 22.27
C ASP A 383 -19.46 -17.61 21.63
N GLN A 384 -20.66 -18.13 21.33
CA GLN A 384 -20.88 -19.46 20.75
C GLN A 384 -21.83 -19.41 19.55
N PRO A 385 -21.77 -20.40 18.64
CA PRO A 385 -22.76 -20.55 17.58
C PRO A 385 -24.16 -20.76 18.18
N GLY A 386 -25.18 -20.17 17.55
CA GLY A 386 -26.56 -20.23 18.00
C GLY A 386 -27.49 -19.48 17.05
N SER A 387 -28.75 -19.29 17.44
CA SER A 387 -29.73 -18.53 16.68
C SER A 387 -30.01 -17.17 17.31
N CYS A 388 -30.28 -16.16 16.48
CA CYS A 388 -30.67 -14.83 16.93
C CYS A 388 -32.05 -14.85 17.63
N PRO A 389 -32.21 -14.26 18.83
CA PRO A 389 -33.47 -14.28 19.57
C PRO A 389 -34.56 -13.39 18.96
N ILE A 390 -34.20 -12.47 18.05
CA ILE A 390 -35.14 -11.51 17.44
C ILE A 390 -35.72 -12.07 16.12
N CYS A 391 -34.87 -12.60 15.23
CA CYS A 391 -35.30 -13.12 13.92
C CYS A 391 -35.21 -14.64 13.75
N GLY A 392 -34.60 -15.36 14.68
CA GLY A 392 -34.43 -16.82 14.59
C GLY A 392 -33.37 -17.30 13.59
N MET A 393 -32.66 -16.41 12.89
CA MET A 393 -31.58 -16.81 11.96
C MET A 393 -30.30 -17.22 12.70
N ASP A 394 -29.55 -18.14 12.09
CA ASP A 394 -28.25 -18.57 12.59
C ASP A 394 -27.26 -17.40 12.69
N LEU A 395 -26.55 -17.35 13.81
CA LEU A 395 -25.44 -16.43 14.00
C LEU A 395 -24.29 -16.85 13.10
N VAL A 396 -23.53 -15.86 12.64
CA VAL A 396 -22.41 -16.03 11.71
C VAL A 396 -21.13 -15.65 12.43
N PRO A 397 -20.00 -16.36 12.23
CA PRO A 397 -18.75 -15.99 12.88
C PRO A 397 -18.31 -14.61 12.38
N THR A 398 -17.82 -13.77 13.29
CA THR A 398 -17.35 -12.41 12.96
C THR A 398 -16.17 -12.43 12.00
N SER A 399 -15.42 -13.52 11.91
CA SER A 399 -14.34 -13.68 10.92
C SER A 399 -14.80 -13.51 9.48
N ARG A 400 -16.06 -13.84 9.17
CA ARG A 400 -16.67 -13.58 7.85
C ARG A 400 -16.69 -12.09 7.49
N TYR A 401 -16.78 -11.22 8.48
CA TYR A 401 -16.79 -9.78 8.33
C TYR A 401 -15.39 -9.16 8.47
N GLY A 402 -14.32 -9.96 8.41
CA GLY A 402 -12.94 -9.48 8.42
C GLY A 402 -12.36 -9.23 9.81
N TYR A 403 -12.96 -9.77 10.87
CA TYR A 403 -12.40 -9.76 12.22
C TYR A 403 -11.51 -10.98 12.47
N THR A 404 -10.61 -10.90 13.45
CA THR A 404 -9.72 -12.00 13.80
C THR A 404 -10.46 -13.07 14.61
N GLU A 405 -10.12 -14.35 14.42
CA GLU A 405 -10.71 -15.46 15.19
C GLU A 405 -10.20 -15.53 16.62
N GLN A 406 -8.98 -15.04 16.86
CA GLN A 406 -8.38 -14.95 18.19
C GLN A 406 -8.31 -13.47 18.61
N PRO A 407 -8.61 -13.14 19.87
CA PRO A 407 -8.31 -11.83 20.43
C PRO A 407 -6.81 -11.60 20.34
N VAL A 408 -6.39 -10.75 19.43
CA VAL A 408 -4.99 -10.35 19.32
C VAL A 408 -4.72 -9.44 20.52
N GLU A 409 -3.91 -9.88 21.49
CA GLU A 409 -3.46 -9.02 22.59
C GLU A 409 -2.85 -7.76 21.97
N ARG A 410 -3.54 -6.63 22.08
CA ARG A 410 -3.25 -5.29 21.49
C ARG A 410 -1.85 -5.23 20.89
N THR A 411 -1.67 -5.80 19.71
CA THR A 411 -0.30 -6.01 19.24
C THR A 411 0.18 -4.68 18.72
N ALA A 412 1.11 -4.12 19.47
CA ALA A 412 1.54 -2.75 19.35
C ALA A 412 2.20 -2.51 17.99
N SER A 413 1.74 -1.49 17.28
CA SER A 413 2.29 -1.08 16.00
C SER A 413 3.56 -0.28 16.24
N ILE A 414 4.56 -0.46 15.37
CA ILE A 414 5.79 0.33 15.42
C ILE A 414 5.47 1.74 14.93
N VAL A 415 5.68 2.74 15.78
CA VAL A 415 5.43 4.14 15.45
C VAL A 415 6.67 4.99 15.61
N ILE A 416 6.77 5.98 14.73
CA ILE A 416 7.76 7.05 14.82
C ILE A 416 7.06 8.40 14.85
N PRO A 417 7.67 9.45 15.42
CA PRO A 417 7.16 10.81 15.26
C PRO A 417 7.04 11.17 13.79
N ARG A 418 5.94 11.83 13.40
CA ARG A 418 5.69 12.22 12.00
C ARG A 418 6.84 13.06 11.43
N SER A 419 7.49 13.88 12.26
CA SER A 419 8.61 14.72 11.83
C SER A 419 9.89 13.94 11.51
N ALA A 420 9.99 12.65 11.89
CA ALA A 420 11.12 11.80 11.55
C ALA A 420 11.03 11.19 10.15
N LEU A 421 9.81 11.10 9.60
CA LEU A 421 9.55 10.54 8.29
C LEU A 421 9.83 11.59 7.20
N LEU A 422 10.70 11.25 6.25
CA LEU A 422 10.91 12.03 5.03
C LEU A 422 10.33 11.29 3.83
N MET A 423 9.63 12.01 2.96
CA MET A 423 8.96 11.46 1.79
C MET A 423 9.32 12.29 0.54
N ALA A 424 9.71 11.62 -0.53
CA ALA A 424 9.95 12.22 -1.84
C ALA A 424 9.47 11.27 -2.94
N GLY A 425 8.37 11.64 -3.61
CA GLY A 425 7.69 10.74 -4.55
C GLY A 425 7.26 9.46 -3.85
N ASP A 426 7.70 8.32 -4.39
CA ASP A 426 7.38 7.00 -3.84
C ASP A 426 8.36 6.54 -2.74
N ASN A 427 9.43 7.29 -2.50
CA ASN A 427 10.47 6.94 -1.53
C ASN A 427 10.13 7.53 -0.15
N SER A 428 10.09 6.65 0.85
CA SER A 428 9.93 7.01 2.26
C SER A 428 11.15 6.55 3.04
N VAL A 429 11.85 7.48 3.68
CA VAL A 429 13.09 7.20 4.41
C VAL A 429 13.08 7.81 5.80
N VAL A 430 13.83 7.19 6.70
CA VAL A 430 14.05 7.65 8.07
C VAL A 430 15.54 7.58 8.37
N TYR A 431 16.05 8.58 9.09
CA TYR A 431 17.43 8.59 9.58
C TYR A 431 17.50 8.00 10.98
N VAL A 432 18.12 6.83 11.11
CA VAL A 432 18.29 6.10 12.37
C VAL A 432 19.66 6.42 12.96
N GLU A 433 19.69 6.92 14.19
CA GLU A 433 20.92 7.11 14.96
C GLU A 433 21.36 5.76 15.53
N THR A 434 22.41 5.18 14.93
CA THR A 434 22.99 3.88 15.35
C THR A 434 24.00 4.05 16.48
N GLU A 435 24.76 5.14 16.44
CA GLU A 435 25.70 5.58 17.48
C GLU A 435 25.57 7.10 17.64
N PRO A 436 26.00 7.69 18.78
CA PRO A 436 25.89 9.13 18.99
C PRO A 436 26.51 9.97 17.85
N GLY A 437 25.64 10.62 17.06
CA GLY A 437 26.05 11.42 15.89
C GLY A 437 26.23 10.65 14.59
N ARG A 438 26.09 9.31 14.58
CA ARG A 438 26.12 8.47 13.37
C ARG A 438 24.68 8.16 12.93
N PHE A 439 24.29 8.68 11.75
CA PHE A 439 22.95 8.55 11.19
C PHE A 439 22.96 7.67 9.95
N GLU A 440 22.18 6.59 9.96
CA GLU A 440 21.97 5.66 8.85
C GLU A 440 20.64 5.97 8.15
N ILE A 441 20.64 6.04 6.82
CA ILE A 441 19.41 6.14 6.04
C ILE A 441 18.75 4.77 5.94
N ARG A 442 17.46 4.67 6.28
CA ARG A 442 16.67 3.46 6.10
C ARG A 442 15.40 3.74 5.33
N THR A 443 15.19 2.97 4.26
CA THR A 443 13.92 2.94 3.54
C THR A 443 12.86 2.25 4.40
N VAL A 444 11.72 2.91 4.59
CA VAL A 444 10.63 2.41 5.41
C VAL A 444 9.38 2.18 4.57
N LYS A 445 8.67 1.09 4.85
CA LYS A 445 7.31 0.90 4.35
C LYS A 445 6.34 1.51 5.35
N ILE A 446 5.69 2.60 4.95
CA ILE A 446 4.75 3.33 5.79
C ILE A 446 3.37 2.66 5.80
N GLY A 447 2.73 2.70 6.96
CA GLY A 447 1.31 2.42 7.15
C GLY A 447 0.53 3.74 7.27
N PRO A 448 -0.64 3.72 7.95
CA PRO A 448 -1.42 4.92 8.18
C PRO A 448 -0.63 6.00 8.93
N ILE A 449 -0.70 7.24 8.42
CA ILE A 449 -0.09 8.41 9.06
C ILE A 449 -1.12 9.05 9.99
N LEU A 450 -0.77 9.21 11.26
CA LEU A 450 -1.58 9.91 12.25
C LEU A 450 -1.21 11.40 12.31
N LYS A 451 -1.87 12.13 13.20
CA LYS A 451 -1.66 13.58 13.35
C LYS A 451 -0.22 13.92 13.76
N ASP A 452 0.33 13.20 14.73
CA ASP A 452 1.66 13.44 15.33
C ASP A 452 2.65 12.29 15.11
N LYS A 453 2.17 11.10 14.72
CA LYS A 453 2.97 9.88 14.52
C LYS A 453 2.72 9.25 13.16
N ALA A 454 3.63 8.38 12.72
CA ALA A 454 3.47 7.55 11.54
C ALA A 454 3.68 6.09 11.91
N VAL A 455 2.77 5.20 11.46
CA VAL A 455 2.91 3.75 11.62
C VAL A 455 3.91 3.24 10.59
N ILE A 456 4.88 2.45 11.02
CA ILE A 456 5.88 1.83 10.16
C ILE A 456 5.64 0.32 10.11
N LEU A 457 5.39 -0.19 8.90
CA LEU A 457 5.16 -1.62 8.67
C LEU A 457 6.49 -2.39 8.55
N LYS A 458 7.54 -1.74 8.00
CA LYS A 458 8.87 -2.33 7.84
C LYS A 458 9.95 -1.24 7.78
N GLY A 459 11.13 -1.52 8.34
CA GLY A 459 12.35 -0.73 8.13
C GLY A 459 13.02 -0.20 9.41
N VAL A 460 12.29 -0.17 10.53
CA VAL A 460 12.83 0.23 11.84
C VAL A 460 12.37 -0.74 12.93
N LYS A 461 13.12 -0.79 14.05
CA LYS A 461 12.84 -1.65 15.20
C LYS A 461 12.47 -0.80 16.43
N PRO A 462 11.63 -1.32 17.35
CA PRO A 462 11.36 -0.65 18.62
C PRO A 462 12.65 -0.38 19.41
N GLY A 463 12.75 0.80 20.01
CA GLY A 463 13.90 1.24 20.80
C GLY A 463 15.03 1.92 20.00
N GLU A 464 15.01 1.87 18.66
CA GLU A 464 15.96 2.63 17.84
C GLU A 464 15.72 4.14 17.96
N GLN A 465 16.77 4.95 17.79
CA GLN A 465 16.65 6.41 17.84
C GLN A 465 16.50 6.96 16.43
N VAL A 466 15.46 7.73 16.15
CA VAL A 466 15.24 8.34 14.82
C VAL A 466 15.36 9.86 14.90
N ALA A 467 15.98 10.48 13.89
CA ALA A 467 16.07 11.93 13.80
C ALA A 467 14.69 12.55 13.57
N THR A 468 14.27 13.44 14.47
CA THR A 468 13.00 14.16 14.40
C THR A 468 13.15 15.62 13.98
N SER A 469 14.38 16.13 13.99
CA SER A 469 14.74 17.49 13.59
C SER A 469 16.12 17.49 12.95
N GLY A 470 16.34 18.40 12.00
CA GLY A 470 17.58 18.47 11.22
C GLY A 470 17.72 17.38 10.13
N ASN A 471 16.64 16.65 9.83
CA ASN A 471 16.59 15.56 8.85
C ASN A 471 17.10 15.98 7.46
N PHE A 472 16.73 17.16 6.97
CA PHE A 472 17.20 17.70 5.69
C PHE A 472 18.70 18.02 5.67
N LEU A 473 19.29 18.38 6.82
CA LEU A 473 20.73 18.61 6.90
C LEU A 473 21.48 17.29 6.83
N ILE A 474 21.01 16.27 7.56
CA ILE A 474 21.55 14.91 7.48
C ILE A 474 21.48 14.44 6.02
N ASP A 475 20.33 14.65 5.37
CA ASP A 475 20.12 14.32 3.96
C ASP A 475 21.06 15.05 3.00
N SER A 476 21.23 16.36 3.19
CA SER A 476 22.16 17.16 2.40
C SER A 476 23.61 16.69 2.56
N GLN A 477 24.02 16.29 3.78
CA GLN A 477 25.35 15.74 4.03
C GLN A 477 25.52 14.37 3.36
N MET A 478 24.51 13.50 3.41
CA MET A 478 24.51 12.22 2.68
C MET A 478 24.67 12.45 1.17
N GLN A 479 23.92 13.41 0.61
CA GLN A 479 23.98 13.73 -0.82
C GLN A 479 25.34 14.31 -1.23
N LEU A 480 25.90 15.23 -0.44
CA LEU A 480 27.23 15.81 -0.67
C LEU A 480 28.35 14.76 -0.56
N ALA A 481 28.18 13.78 0.34
CA ALA A 481 29.09 12.65 0.48
C ALA A 481 28.92 11.59 -0.62
N GLY A 482 28.00 11.79 -1.58
CA GLY A 482 27.71 10.84 -2.65
C GLY A 482 27.04 9.54 -2.17
N LYS A 483 26.49 9.54 -0.95
CA LYS A 483 25.77 8.42 -0.34
C LYS A 483 24.29 8.45 -0.75
N PRO A 484 23.53 7.36 -0.54
CA PRO A 484 22.08 7.36 -0.73
C PRO A 484 21.40 8.47 0.07
N SER A 485 20.44 9.15 -0.55
CA SER A 485 19.68 10.22 0.08
C SER A 485 18.18 10.08 -0.21
N LEU A 486 17.35 10.95 0.35
CA LEU A 486 15.91 10.97 0.14
C LEU A 486 15.50 10.96 -1.34
N ILE A 487 16.22 11.71 -2.18
CA ILE A 487 15.93 11.86 -3.62
C ILE A 487 16.36 10.62 -4.41
N ASP A 488 17.42 9.97 -3.98
CA ASP A 488 18.06 8.84 -4.68
C ASP A 488 18.55 7.80 -3.65
N PRO A 489 17.62 7.02 -3.06
CA PRO A 489 17.94 6.06 -2.01
C PRO A 489 18.64 4.80 -2.56
N THR A 490 18.63 4.60 -3.88
CA THR A 490 19.24 3.46 -4.57
C THR A 490 20.57 3.81 -5.23
N ARG A 491 21.09 5.03 -5.06
CA ARG A 491 22.37 5.51 -5.61
C ARG A 491 23.56 4.54 -5.41
N TYR A 492 23.47 3.64 -4.43
CA TYR A 492 24.49 2.64 -4.13
C TYR A 492 24.02 1.17 -4.29
N GLU A 493 22.81 0.89 -4.76
CA GLU A 493 22.50 -0.46 -5.24
C GLU A 493 23.43 -0.77 -6.43
N LYS A 494 24.13 -1.91 -6.35
CA LYS A 494 25.20 -2.36 -7.26
C LYS A 494 24.99 -1.93 -8.71
N LYS A 495 26.08 -1.57 -9.41
CA LYS A 495 26.22 -1.54 -10.88
C LYS A 495 25.69 -2.85 -11.51
N GLY A 496 24.37 -2.97 -11.64
CA GLY A 496 23.68 -4.02 -12.36
C GLY A 496 22.75 -3.34 -13.34
N ASN A 497 23.02 -3.54 -14.63
CA ASN A 497 22.23 -3.09 -15.78
C ASN A 497 22.14 -1.57 -15.98
N ARG A 498 23.30 -0.93 -16.18
CA ARG A 498 23.28 0.19 -17.16
C ARG A 498 22.93 -0.42 -18.51
N ASN A 499 21.93 0.14 -19.19
CA ASN A 499 21.59 -0.26 -20.55
C ASN A 499 22.62 0.33 -21.53
N THR A 500 23.84 -0.18 -21.45
CA THR A 500 25.00 0.24 -22.24
C THR A 500 25.57 -1.00 -22.95
N PRO A 501 26.20 -0.83 -24.14
CA PRO A 501 26.81 -1.93 -24.87
C PRO A 501 27.78 -2.74 -24.01
N MET A 502 27.92 -4.03 -24.30
CA MET A 502 28.93 -4.85 -23.65
C MET A 502 30.34 -4.39 -24.08
N GLU A 503 31.14 -3.95 -23.11
CA GLU A 503 32.53 -3.57 -23.30
C GLU A 503 33.47 -4.73 -22.92
N PHE A 504 34.42 -5.02 -23.79
CA PHE A 504 35.53 -5.95 -23.55
C PHE A 504 36.84 -5.19 -23.64
N ASP A 505 37.71 -5.36 -22.63
CA ASP A 505 39.01 -4.70 -22.52
C ASP A 505 40.00 -5.14 -23.62
N SER A 506 39.93 -6.40 -24.04
CA SER A 506 40.71 -6.97 -25.15
C SER A 506 39.99 -8.16 -25.78
N ILE A 507 40.11 -8.32 -27.10
CA ILE A 507 39.60 -9.47 -27.84
C ILE A 507 40.78 -10.38 -28.17
N ASP A 508 40.82 -11.57 -27.57
CA ASP A 508 41.86 -12.58 -27.80
C ASP A 508 41.17 -13.88 -28.24
N ILE A 509 41.22 -14.17 -29.54
CA ILE A 509 40.47 -15.24 -30.16
C ILE A 509 41.37 -16.47 -30.30
N SER A 510 41.09 -17.50 -29.52
CA SER A 510 41.77 -18.79 -29.62
C SER A 510 41.19 -19.63 -30.77
N PRO A 511 42.01 -20.13 -31.70
CA PRO A 511 41.54 -21.01 -32.77
C PRO A 511 41.27 -22.43 -32.24
N ILE A 512 40.11 -22.98 -32.59
CA ILE A 512 39.77 -24.38 -32.35
C ILE A 512 39.93 -25.16 -33.64
N GLU A 513 40.79 -26.18 -33.60
CA GLU A 513 41.07 -27.07 -34.73
C GLU A 513 40.17 -28.32 -34.73
N GLY A 514 40.04 -28.98 -35.88
CA GLY A 514 39.32 -30.25 -36.00
C GLY A 514 37.79 -30.12 -36.09
N GLU A 515 37.10 -31.21 -35.79
CA GLU A 515 35.64 -31.34 -35.93
C GLU A 515 34.87 -30.34 -35.05
N GLU A 516 35.37 -30.08 -33.84
CA GLU A 516 34.74 -29.13 -32.88
C GLU A 516 34.77 -27.68 -33.39
N GLY A 517 35.84 -27.28 -34.07
CA GLY A 517 35.91 -25.96 -34.73
C GLY A 517 34.91 -25.82 -35.87
N GLY A 518 34.63 -26.92 -36.60
CA GLY A 518 33.57 -26.96 -37.61
C GLY A 518 32.17 -26.86 -37.00
N THR A 519 31.92 -27.58 -35.91
CA THR A 519 30.66 -27.52 -35.16
C THR A 519 30.40 -26.14 -34.58
N LEU A 520 31.44 -25.44 -34.10
CA LEU A 520 31.35 -24.08 -33.60
C LEU A 520 30.96 -23.07 -34.69
N GLU A 521 31.59 -23.13 -35.86
CA GLU A 521 31.23 -22.24 -36.96
C GLU A 521 29.83 -22.57 -37.51
N ALA A 522 29.41 -23.83 -37.50
CA ALA A 522 28.03 -24.21 -37.82
C ALA A 522 27.03 -23.62 -36.82
N ALA A 523 27.36 -23.56 -35.54
CA ALA A 523 26.55 -22.89 -34.51
C ALA A 523 26.41 -21.38 -34.78
N TYR A 524 27.51 -20.70 -35.14
CA TYR A 524 27.46 -19.28 -35.52
C TYR A 524 26.58 -19.04 -36.76
N GLN A 525 26.67 -19.89 -37.79
CA GLN A 525 25.82 -19.77 -38.98
C GLN A 525 24.33 -20.01 -38.67
N ALA A 526 24.03 -20.97 -37.80
CA ALA A 526 22.67 -21.21 -37.32
C ALA A 526 22.15 -20.00 -36.53
N TYR A 527 22.97 -19.40 -35.66
CA TYR A 527 22.65 -18.16 -34.94
C TYR A 527 22.34 -16.99 -35.90
N PHE A 528 23.17 -16.75 -36.93
CA PHE A 528 22.91 -15.68 -37.90
C PHE A 528 21.64 -15.91 -38.73
N THR A 529 21.32 -17.17 -39.01
CA THR A 529 20.06 -17.53 -39.68
C THR A 529 18.86 -17.16 -38.82
N ILE A 530 18.89 -17.50 -37.53
CA ILE A 530 17.86 -17.15 -36.55
C ILE A 530 17.75 -15.62 -36.41
N GLN A 531 18.90 -14.93 -36.27
CA GLN A 531 18.97 -13.47 -36.16
C GLN A 531 18.30 -12.77 -37.35
N ASN A 532 18.60 -13.20 -38.58
CA ASN A 532 18.00 -12.63 -39.80
C ASN A 532 16.49 -12.93 -39.92
N GLN A 533 16.05 -14.11 -39.48
CA GLN A 533 14.63 -14.47 -39.47
C GLN A 533 13.86 -13.59 -38.48
N LEU A 534 14.37 -13.41 -37.26
CA LEU A 534 13.77 -12.55 -36.24
C LEU A 534 13.75 -11.07 -36.66
N ALA A 535 14.80 -10.60 -37.34
CA ALA A 535 14.84 -9.25 -37.91
C ALA A 535 13.84 -9.06 -39.07
N SER A 536 13.44 -10.13 -39.75
CA SER A 536 12.45 -10.11 -40.84
C SER A 536 11.03 -10.45 -40.37
N ASP A 537 10.76 -10.42 -39.05
CA ASP A 537 9.49 -10.82 -38.44
C ASP A 537 9.04 -12.24 -38.81
N LYS A 538 10.00 -13.15 -39.02
CA LYS A 538 9.75 -14.57 -39.28
C LYS A 538 10.15 -15.39 -38.06
N LYS A 539 9.39 -16.45 -37.79
CA LYS A 539 9.76 -17.42 -36.75
C LYS A 539 11.07 -18.14 -37.12
N PRO A 540 11.92 -18.46 -36.14
CA PRO A 540 13.11 -19.26 -36.35
C PRO A 540 12.77 -20.60 -37.04
N SER A 541 13.52 -21.00 -38.07
CA SER A 541 13.30 -22.30 -38.71
C SER A 541 13.69 -23.44 -37.77
N PRO A 542 12.97 -24.59 -37.78
CA PRO A 542 13.32 -25.75 -36.96
C PRO A 542 14.75 -26.23 -37.20
N ASP A 543 15.19 -26.22 -38.46
CA ASP A 543 16.53 -26.60 -38.88
C ASP A 543 17.62 -25.74 -38.20
N ALA A 544 17.46 -24.41 -38.19
CA ALA A 544 18.43 -23.51 -37.59
C ALA A 544 18.42 -23.59 -36.05
N ALA A 545 17.23 -23.65 -35.43
CA ALA A 545 17.09 -23.76 -33.97
C ALA A 545 17.67 -25.06 -33.43
N LEU A 546 17.37 -26.20 -34.07
CA LEU A 546 17.90 -27.51 -33.67
C LEU A 546 19.39 -27.64 -33.96
N THR A 547 19.89 -27.09 -35.07
CA THR A 547 21.33 -27.06 -35.37
C THR A 547 22.09 -26.28 -34.30
N LEU A 548 21.59 -25.11 -33.91
CA LEU A 548 22.20 -24.31 -32.83
C LEU A 548 22.17 -25.06 -31.50
N HIS A 549 21.03 -25.64 -31.12
CA HIS A 549 20.89 -26.39 -29.86
C HIS A 549 21.82 -27.60 -29.81
N ASN A 550 21.83 -28.43 -30.85
CA ASN A 550 22.63 -29.65 -30.89
C ASN A 550 24.14 -29.34 -30.89
N ALA A 551 24.56 -28.33 -31.67
CA ALA A 551 25.95 -27.89 -31.70
C ALA A 551 26.40 -27.34 -30.34
N ALA A 552 25.57 -26.50 -29.70
CA ALA A 552 25.86 -25.95 -28.38
C ALA A 552 25.92 -27.05 -27.30
N LYS A 553 25.00 -28.00 -27.33
CA LYS A 553 24.98 -29.14 -26.39
C LYS A 553 26.18 -30.07 -26.56
N GLN A 554 26.60 -30.33 -27.81
CA GLN A 554 27.79 -31.11 -28.10
C GLN A 554 29.06 -30.40 -27.57
N LEU A 555 29.21 -29.10 -27.86
CA LEU A 555 30.34 -28.30 -27.41
C LEU A 555 30.37 -28.09 -25.89
N ALA A 556 29.22 -27.99 -25.23
CA ALA A 556 29.12 -27.92 -23.77
C ALA A 556 29.71 -29.16 -23.07
N THR A 557 29.78 -30.30 -23.75
CA THR A 557 30.38 -31.54 -23.23
C THR A 557 31.84 -31.77 -23.67
N SER A 558 32.41 -30.89 -24.49
CA SER A 558 33.79 -31.03 -24.95
C SER A 558 34.79 -30.81 -23.82
N MET A 559 35.80 -31.69 -23.75
CA MET A 559 36.93 -31.56 -22.83
C MET A 559 38.01 -30.59 -23.35
N GLN A 560 37.94 -30.16 -24.62
CA GLN A 560 38.90 -29.21 -25.21
C GLN A 560 38.60 -27.75 -24.85
N LEU A 561 37.38 -27.45 -24.41
CA LEU A 561 36.95 -26.11 -24.02
C LEU A 561 37.15 -25.84 -22.52
N ASP A 562 37.42 -24.60 -22.16
CA ASP A 562 37.49 -24.16 -20.76
C ASP A 562 36.08 -24.10 -20.13
N ASP A 563 36.04 -24.11 -18.78
CA ASP A 563 34.79 -24.16 -18.02
C ASP A 563 33.84 -23.01 -18.37
N LYS A 564 34.36 -21.80 -18.60
CA LYS A 564 33.52 -20.63 -18.93
C LYS A 564 32.90 -20.75 -20.31
N THR A 565 33.61 -21.30 -21.28
CA THR A 565 33.09 -21.55 -22.62
C THR A 565 32.02 -22.64 -22.58
N ARG A 566 32.22 -23.71 -21.81
CA ARG A 566 31.20 -24.75 -21.60
C ARG A 566 29.93 -24.21 -20.97
N GLU A 567 30.05 -23.38 -19.94
CA GLU A 567 28.88 -22.73 -19.30
C GLU A 567 28.09 -21.87 -20.28
N ARG A 568 28.79 -21.09 -21.13
CA ARG A 568 28.14 -20.28 -22.18
C ARG A 568 27.47 -21.13 -23.25
N MET A 569 28.09 -22.24 -23.65
CA MET A 569 27.50 -23.20 -24.59
C MET A 569 26.26 -23.88 -24.00
N GLN A 570 26.28 -24.21 -22.71
CA GLN A 570 25.10 -24.74 -22.01
C GLN A 570 23.97 -23.70 -21.97
N ALA A 571 24.29 -22.43 -21.67
CA ALA A 571 23.30 -21.35 -21.69
C ALA A 571 22.65 -21.17 -23.07
N ILE A 572 23.42 -21.32 -24.16
CA ILE A 572 22.86 -21.31 -25.52
C ILE A 572 21.94 -22.52 -25.75
N ALA A 573 22.36 -23.71 -25.33
CA ALA A 573 21.57 -24.94 -25.50
C ALA A 573 20.21 -24.83 -24.79
N ASP A 574 20.20 -24.33 -23.55
CA ASP A 574 18.99 -24.22 -22.71
C ASP A 574 17.92 -23.31 -23.34
N HIS A 575 18.34 -22.26 -24.04
CA HIS A 575 17.43 -21.27 -24.61
C HIS A 575 17.11 -21.51 -26.09
N SER A 576 17.87 -22.36 -26.80
CA SER A 576 17.71 -22.59 -28.25
C SER A 576 16.73 -23.70 -28.65
N GLU A 577 16.46 -24.67 -27.75
CA GLU A 577 15.66 -25.88 -28.05
C GLU A 577 14.26 -25.57 -28.60
N HIS A 578 13.57 -24.60 -27.99
CA HIS A 578 12.16 -24.34 -28.26
C HIS A 578 11.90 -23.08 -29.10
N LEU A 579 12.94 -22.41 -29.60
CA LEU A 579 12.81 -21.14 -30.36
C LEU A 579 11.86 -21.24 -31.56
N HIS A 580 11.81 -22.39 -32.23
CA HIS A 580 11.01 -22.59 -33.45
C HIS A 580 9.52 -22.83 -33.17
N HIS A 581 9.14 -23.23 -31.95
CA HIS A 581 7.75 -23.48 -31.56
C HIS A 581 7.08 -22.27 -30.90
N GLN A 582 7.86 -21.30 -30.43
CA GLN A 582 7.36 -20.14 -29.70
C GLN A 582 6.70 -19.08 -30.62
N SER A 583 6.01 -18.12 -30.00
CA SER A 583 5.61 -16.88 -30.68
C SER A 583 6.85 -16.03 -30.99
N ILE A 584 6.75 -15.08 -31.92
CA ILE A 584 7.89 -14.22 -32.29
C ILE A 584 8.37 -13.41 -31.07
N ASP A 585 7.45 -12.91 -30.25
CA ASP A 585 7.79 -12.12 -29.05
C ASP A 585 8.50 -12.95 -27.98
N GLU A 586 8.06 -14.19 -27.76
CA GLU A 586 8.73 -15.10 -26.83
C GLU A 586 10.10 -15.57 -27.39
N ALA A 587 10.17 -15.86 -28.69
CA ALA A 587 11.44 -16.19 -29.34
C ALA A 587 12.46 -15.05 -29.22
N ARG A 588 12.02 -13.78 -29.30
CA ARG A 588 12.88 -12.60 -29.07
C ARG A 588 13.37 -12.48 -27.64
N LYS A 589 12.54 -12.82 -26.65
CA LYS A 589 12.95 -12.84 -25.24
C LYS A 589 13.99 -13.92 -24.99
N GLN A 590 13.78 -15.12 -25.52
CA GLN A 590 14.72 -16.24 -25.41
C GLN A 590 16.00 -16.01 -26.24
N PHE A 591 15.94 -15.20 -27.29
CA PHE A 591 17.11 -14.83 -28.10
C PHE A 591 18.09 -13.92 -27.35
N LYS A 592 17.64 -13.09 -26.40
CA LYS A 592 18.51 -12.19 -25.62
C LYS A 592 19.67 -12.91 -24.91
N PRO A 593 19.43 -13.92 -24.04
CA PRO A 593 20.52 -14.64 -23.36
C PRO A 593 21.42 -15.39 -24.35
N ILE A 594 20.86 -15.92 -25.45
CA ILE A 594 21.64 -16.57 -26.52
C ILE A 594 22.58 -15.55 -27.17
N SER A 595 22.06 -14.39 -27.54
CA SER A 595 22.82 -13.32 -28.19
C SER A 595 23.98 -12.83 -27.32
N HIS A 596 23.71 -12.68 -26.02
CA HIS A 596 24.73 -12.33 -25.02
C HIS A 596 25.83 -13.39 -24.92
N ALA A 597 25.45 -14.67 -24.80
CA ALA A 597 26.40 -15.77 -24.71
C ALA A 597 27.23 -15.93 -26.00
N VAL A 598 26.60 -15.84 -27.17
CA VAL A 598 27.25 -15.93 -28.49
C VAL A 598 28.24 -14.76 -28.70
N LEU A 599 27.88 -13.55 -28.28
CA LEU A 599 28.78 -12.39 -28.33
C LEU A 599 30.05 -12.61 -27.49
N GLN A 600 29.88 -13.07 -26.25
CA GLN A 600 31.00 -13.35 -25.36
C GLN A 600 31.86 -14.53 -25.84
N LEU A 601 31.27 -15.49 -26.56
CA LEU A 601 32.00 -16.60 -27.15
C LEU A 601 32.83 -16.14 -28.34
N ALA A 602 32.26 -15.33 -29.23
CA ALA A 602 32.94 -14.84 -30.44
C ALA A 602 34.17 -13.98 -30.13
N THR A 603 34.24 -13.37 -28.94
CA THR A 603 35.43 -12.62 -28.50
C THR A 603 36.53 -13.50 -27.90
N SER A 604 36.27 -14.80 -27.70
CA SER A 604 37.18 -15.75 -27.04
C SER A 604 37.59 -16.93 -27.93
N ILE A 605 36.69 -17.47 -28.75
CA ILE A 605 36.94 -18.67 -29.56
C ILE A 605 36.29 -18.60 -30.95
N ARG A 606 37.02 -19.09 -31.95
CA ARG A 606 36.56 -19.23 -33.35
C ARG A 606 37.17 -20.48 -33.97
N GLY A 607 36.54 -21.04 -35.01
CA GLY A 607 37.11 -22.16 -35.75
C GLY A 607 38.37 -21.73 -36.50
N SER A 608 39.37 -22.62 -36.64
CA SER A 608 40.64 -22.30 -37.32
C SER A 608 40.49 -21.94 -38.81
N GLN A 609 39.35 -22.28 -39.42
CA GLN A 609 38.99 -21.95 -40.80
C GLN A 609 38.07 -20.73 -40.93
N ALA A 610 37.81 -20.01 -39.83
CA ALA A 610 36.93 -18.84 -39.81
C ALA A 610 37.53 -17.69 -40.65
N LYS A 611 36.85 -17.33 -41.74
CA LYS A 611 37.24 -16.23 -42.64
C LYS A 611 36.33 -14.99 -42.54
N GLN A 612 35.24 -15.10 -41.78
CA GLN A 612 34.19 -14.09 -41.72
C GLN A 612 34.34 -13.20 -40.47
N GLU A 613 34.28 -11.88 -40.68
CA GLU A 613 34.18 -10.86 -39.64
C GLU A 613 32.77 -10.83 -39.05
N PHE A 614 32.68 -10.57 -37.74
CA PHE A 614 31.39 -10.40 -37.05
C PHE A 614 31.26 -8.96 -36.55
N HIS A 615 30.08 -8.38 -36.66
CA HIS A 615 29.78 -7.02 -36.23
C HIS A 615 28.90 -7.06 -34.98
N GLN A 616 29.33 -6.41 -33.90
CA GLN A 616 28.54 -6.22 -32.68
C GLN A 616 27.67 -4.97 -32.82
N PHE A 617 26.38 -5.14 -32.62
CA PHE A 617 25.41 -4.06 -32.55
C PHE A 617 24.70 -4.04 -31.19
N PHE A 618 24.22 -2.88 -30.80
CA PHE A 618 23.52 -2.67 -29.53
C PHE A 618 22.21 -1.88 -29.71
N CYS A 619 21.15 -2.30 -29.00
CA CYS A 619 19.86 -1.63 -29.02
C CYS A 619 19.52 -1.03 -27.63
N PRO A 620 19.55 0.30 -27.47
CA PRO A 620 19.29 0.96 -26.18
C PRO A 620 17.82 0.92 -25.74
N MET A 621 16.91 0.42 -26.57
CA MET A 621 15.48 0.29 -26.25
C MET A 621 15.14 -1.05 -25.59
N VAL A 622 16.03 -2.05 -25.71
CA VAL A 622 15.86 -3.34 -25.02
C VAL A 622 16.11 -3.12 -23.53
N LYS A 623 15.08 -3.34 -22.71
CA LYS A 623 15.19 -3.23 -21.24
C LYS A 623 16.13 -4.30 -20.70
N GLU A 624 16.78 -3.99 -19.58
CA GLU A 624 17.64 -4.90 -18.79
C GLU A 624 19.09 -5.08 -19.30
N GLY A 625 19.58 -4.26 -20.23
CA GLY A 625 21.01 -4.31 -20.61
C GLY A 625 21.39 -5.46 -21.56
N GLU A 626 20.42 -6.25 -22.01
CA GLU A 626 20.64 -7.39 -22.90
C GLU A 626 20.41 -7.06 -24.39
N GLY A 627 20.72 -5.82 -24.77
CA GLY A 627 20.44 -5.28 -26.11
C GLY A 627 21.49 -5.61 -27.17
N ASP A 628 22.57 -6.32 -26.82
CA ASP A 628 23.67 -6.64 -27.74
C ASP A 628 23.36 -7.84 -28.65
N TRP A 629 23.80 -7.78 -29.90
CA TRP A 629 23.79 -8.92 -30.81
C TRP A 629 24.92 -8.91 -31.83
N LEU A 630 25.19 -10.07 -32.43
CA LEU A 630 26.16 -10.24 -33.49
C LEU A 630 25.50 -10.38 -34.86
N GLN A 631 26.16 -9.84 -35.89
CA GLN A 631 25.77 -10.03 -37.28
C GLN A 631 26.96 -10.35 -38.19
N ALA A 632 26.67 -11.17 -39.19
CA ALA A 632 27.57 -11.54 -40.27
C ALA A 632 27.81 -10.43 -41.31
N ASN A 633 26.90 -9.47 -41.41
CA ASN A 633 26.91 -8.38 -42.38
C ASN A 633 27.02 -7.03 -41.65
N ASP A 634 27.70 -6.06 -42.27
CA ASP A 634 27.84 -4.69 -41.76
C ASP A 634 26.52 -3.88 -41.79
N ARG A 635 25.51 -4.36 -42.53
CA ARG A 635 24.23 -3.67 -42.64
C ARG A 635 23.30 -4.02 -41.45
N LEU A 636 23.18 -3.12 -40.49
CA LEU A 636 22.38 -3.28 -39.25
C LEU A 636 20.96 -3.83 -39.50
N LEU A 637 20.63 -4.98 -38.93
CA LEU A 637 19.27 -5.55 -38.89
C LEU A 637 18.91 -5.91 -37.45
N ASN A 638 17.95 -5.19 -36.86
CA ASN A 638 17.56 -5.37 -35.46
C ASN A 638 16.66 -6.62 -35.26
N PRO A 639 17.12 -7.67 -34.55
CA PRO A 639 16.33 -8.89 -34.33
C PRO A 639 15.23 -8.73 -33.27
N TYR A 640 15.33 -7.73 -32.40
CA TYR A 640 14.42 -7.53 -31.25
C TYR A 640 13.13 -6.81 -31.64
N TYR A 641 13.19 -5.90 -32.61
CA TYR A 641 12.03 -5.10 -33.04
C TYR A 641 11.63 -5.33 -34.51
N GLY A 642 12.39 -6.13 -35.27
CA GLY A 642 12.03 -6.52 -36.63
C GLY A 642 11.79 -5.34 -37.55
N SER A 643 10.72 -5.37 -38.34
CA SER A 643 10.39 -4.32 -39.32
C SER A 643 10.06 -2.96 -38.70
N GLU A 644 9.60 -2.90 -37.44
CA GLU A 644 9.25 -1.65 -36.76
C GLU A 644 10.48 -0.74 -36.57
N MET A 645 11.63 -1.34 -36.29
CA MET A 645 12.88 -0.61 -36.02
C MET A 645 14.09 -1.32 -36.64
N LEU A 646 13.95 -1.82 -37.86
CA LEU A 646 14.92 -2.70 -38.52
C LEU A 646 16.33 -2.12 -38.58
N ARG A 647 16.45 -0.80 -38.69
CA ARG A 647 17.72 -0.06 -38.80
C ARG A 647 18.10 0.70 -37.53
N CYS A 648 17.39 0.48 -36.43
CA CYS A 648 17.67 1.12 -35.16
C CYS A 648 18.66 0.31 -34.33
N GLY A 649 19.75 0.95 -33.90
CA GLY A 649 20.79 0.40 -33.07
C GLY A 649 22.10 1.14 -33.30
N GLU A 650 23.11 0.80 -32.52
CA GLU A 650 24.46 1.35 -32.60
C GLU A 650 25.43 0.25 -33.03
N HIS A 651 26.30 0.52 -34.00
CA HIS A 651 27.42 -0.36 -34.30
C HIS A 651 28.52 -0.13 -33.27
N VAL A 652 28.82 -1.15 -32.47
CA VAL A 652 29.75 -1.06 -31.34
C VAL A 652 31.18 -1.34 -31.79
N ARG A 653 31.40 -2.47 -32.48
CA ARG A 653 32.73 -2.92 -32.94
C ARG A 653 32.64 -4.03 -34.00
N THR A 654 33.73 -4.22 -34.73
CA THR A 654 33.95 -5.36 -35.62
C THR A 654 34.94 -6.34 -34.98
N ILE A 655 34.59 -7.62 -34.95
CA ILE A 655 35.40 -8.74 -34.45
C ILE A 655 36.07 -9.41 -35.66
N PRO A 656 37.41 -9.39 -35.76
CA PRO A 656 38.14 -9.96 -36.89
C PRO A 656 38.08 -11.51 -36.92
N PRO A 657 38.32 -12.15 -38.07
CA PRO A 657 38.57 -13.59 -38.14
C PRO A 657 39.90 -13.97 -37.47
N VAL A 658 40.12 -15.27 -37.27
CA VAL A 658 41.37 -15.81 -36.71
C VAL A 658 42.55 -15.43 -37.60
N MET A 659 43.51 -14.65 -37.08
CA MET A 659 44.75 -14.34 -37.78
C MET A 659 45.71 -15.53 -37.70
N VAL A 660 45.99 -16.18 -38.84
CA VAL A 660 47.10 -17.13 -38.96
C VAL A 660 48.40 -16.34 -38.97
N SER A 661 49.19 -16.44 -37.90
CA SER A 661 50.51 -15.82 -37.81
C SER A 661 51.45 -16.41 -38.86
N ASN A 662 51.86 -15.63 -39.87
CA ASN A 662 53.07 -15.88 -40.64
C ASN A 662 53.76 -14.58 -41.09
N MET A 663 55.05 -14.49 -40.72
CA MET A 663 56.15 -13.64 -41.21
C MET A 663 56.38 -12.22 -40.59
N PRO A 664 57.64 -11.86 -40.22
CA PRO A 664 58.01 -10.63 -39.49
C PRO A 664 58.39 -9.46 -40.44
N PRO A 665 58.66 -8.24 -39.94
CA PRO A 665 58.58 -7.02 -40.73
C PRO A 665 59.89 -6.75 -41.49
N HIS A 666 59.77 -6.29 -42.74
CA HIS A 666 60.85 -5.58 -43.42
C HIS A 666 60.33 -4.30 -44.08
N GLU A 667 61.11 -3.25 -43.83
CA GLU A 667 60.98 -1.87 -44.26
C GLU A 667 60.80 -1.68 -45.77
N ALA A 668 60.03 -0.64 -46.14
CA ALA A 668 60.53 0.39 -47.05
C ALA A 668 59.60 1.63 -47.00
N HIS A 669 60.17 2.73 -46.50
CA HIS A 669 59.69 4.08 -46.77
C HIS A 669 59.65 4.37 -48.28
N GLN A 670 58.64 5.10 -48.76
CA GLN A 670 58.83 6.16 -49.75
C GLN A 670 57.67 7.16 -49.78
N HIS A 671 58.07 8.43 -49.94
CA HIS A 671 57.31 9.69 -49.92
C HIS A 671 56.27 9.85 -51.06
N GLU A 672 55.20 10.62 -50.76
CA GLU A 672 54.47 11.70 -51.51
C GLU A 672 54.62 11.87 -53.05
N PRO A 673 53.71 12.58 -53.79
CA PRO A 673 52.65 13.50 -53.33
C PRO A 673 51.30 13.47 -54.11
N ALA A 674 50.45 14.44 -53.77
CA ALA A 674 49.17 14.83 -54.35
C ALA A 674 49.11 15.10 -55.87
N SER A 675 47.94 14.81 -56.45
CA SER A 675 47.31 15.43 -57.63
C SER A 675 45.80 15.09 -57.53
N GLY A 676 44.81 15.97 -57.68
CA GLY A 676 44.70 17.09 -58.61
C GLY A 676 43.94 16.65 -59.87
N GLU A 677 42.63 16.89 -59.86
CA GLU A 677 41.72 17.16 -61.01
C GLU A 677 41.41 16.15 -62.13
N GLU A 678 40.10 16.19 -62.49
CA GLU A 678 39.43 15.96 -63.79
C GLU A 678 39.43 14.57 -64.46
N GLN A 679 38.26 13.92 -64.40
CA GLN A 679 37.31 13.80 -65.52
C GLN A 679 35.91 13.36 -65.05
#